data_AF-A0A8C6LA51-F1
#
_entry.id   AF-A0A8C6LA51-F1
#
_cell.length_a   1.000
_cell.length_b   1.000
_cell.length_c   1.000
_cell.angle_alpha   90.00
_cell.angle_beta   90.00
_cell.angle_gamma   90.00
#
_symmetry.space_group_name_H-M   'P 1'
#
loop_
_entity.id
_entity.type
_entity.pdbx_description
1 polymer ?
#
loop_
_entity_poly.entity_id
_entity_poly.type
_entity_poly.pdbx_seq_one_letter_code
_entity_poly.pdbx_strand_id
1 'polypeptide(L)'
;MNTMFEHKDAHRYTWYQGSLGRRSIIDFVVVSSDLRPYVLDTRVKRGAELSTDLHLVVSWIRWQGKMLRRPGRPKGIVRVCWERLAEVPVKTVFNSHLRQSFDRVPRAVEDIDSEWALFHSAIVEVAVASCGLKVAGASYGGNTRTRWWTLEVRGAVRLKKEAYRAWLVCGSPEAADRYRIAKRGAAVAVAEAKSRAWEEFGEAMEKDYRSAPKRFWQTVRRLRRGRQQLAHTVYSGDGELLTSTEAIVGRWKEYFEELLNPTNAHSEEEPELGGLGMDCPISGAEVAEVVKQLHSGGAPGADEVRPGYLKAMDVVGLSWLTRLYNIAWSSGAVPREWQTGVVVPIFKKGDLRVCSNYRGITLLSLPGKVYSKVLERRVRSIVESQIEEEQCGFRPGRGTVDQLYTLARVMEGAWEFAQPIHMCFVDLEKAYDRVPRGTLWGTLQEYGVGGFLLRAIQSLYQRSVSLVRIAGSKSDLFPVRVGLRQGCPLSPVLFITFMDRISRRSRGVECVEFGGRRISSLLFADDVVLLASSSSDLQLLLGRFAAECEAAGMRISTSKSETMVLDRKRVACHLRVGGEVLPQVEEFKYLGVLFTSEGRRDREIDRRIGSASAVMRTLSRSVVVKRELSQKARLLIYRSIYVPILTYGHELWVMTERTRSRIQAAEMSFLRRVAGLSLIDRVRSLYIREGLGVEPLLLWIERSQLRLVWASGQDASQMPPWGGVSGMSCWQEGPGSTQDTLERLHLQSCPGTPWGSAGGAGGGGWGEDGLELPSWDAAPATRTRISGGRR
;
A
#
# COMPACT_ATOMS: atom_id res chain seq x y z
N MET A 1 -42.41 -13.44 -1.64
CA MET A 1 -42.84 -13.65 -0.24
C MET A 1 -43.78 -12.58 0.28
N ASN A 2 -43.56 -11.28 0.07
CA ASN A 2 -44.48 -10.23 0.54
C ASN A 2 -45.93 -10.37 0.05
N THR A 3 -46.13 -11.02 -1.11
CA THR A 3 -47.44 -11.27 -1.72
C THR A 3 -48.14 -12.53 -1.24
N MET A 4 -47.44 -13.42 -0.50
CA MET A 4 -48.03 -14.65 0.03
C MET A 4 -48.85 -14.41 1.31
N PHE A 5 -48.62 -13.28 1.98
CA PHE A 5 -49.34 -12.90 3.18
C PHE A 5 -50.44 -11.91 2.84
N GLU A 6 -51.66 -12.19 3.28
CA GLU A 6 -52.77 -11.27 3.06
C GLU A 6 -52.65 -10.06 3.99
N HIS A 7 -52.33 -8.92 3.38
CA HIS A 7 -52.28 -7.64 4.07
C HIS A 7 -53.13 -6.58 3.39
N LYS A 8 -53.46 -5.51 4.11
CA LYS A 8 -53.98 -4.28 3.51
C LYS A 8 -52.98 -3.74 2.49
N ASP A 9 -53.45 -3.09 1.43
CA ASP A 9 -52.62 -2.43 0.41
C ASP A 9 -51.48 -1.58 1.00
N ALA A 10 -51.76 -0.96 2.14
CA ALA A 10 -50.81 -0.14 2.87
C ALA A 10 -49.52 -0.86 3.31
N HIS A 11 -49.56 -2.19 3.38
CA HIS A 11 -48.49 -3.05 3.85
C HIS A 11 -47.95 -3.98 2.74
N ARG A 12 -48.44 -3.87 1.50
CA ARG A 12 -48.00 -4.68 0.35
C ARG A 12 -46.93 -3.98 -0.48
N TYR A 13 -47.10 -2.69 -0.75
CA TYR A 13 -46.24 -1.94 -1.68
C TYR A 13 -45.07 -1.27 -0.97
N THR A 14 -43.87 -1.45 -1.52
CA THR A 14 -42.64 -0.89 -0.94
C THR A 14 -42.34 0.51 -1.47
N TRP A 15 -42.94 0.89 -2.60
CA TRP A 15 -42.75 2.19 -3.23
C TRP A 15 -44.08 2.79 -3.73
N TYR A 16 -44.21 4.11 -3.59
CA TYR A 16 -45.37 4.89 -4.03
C TYR A 16 -44.93 6.15 -4.79
N GLN A 17 -45.51 6.37 -5.98
CA GLN A 17 -45.35 7.61 -6.73
C GLN A 17 -46.61 8.47 -6.61
N GLY A 18 -46.54 9.52 -5.80
CA GLY A 18 -47.69 10.39 -5.51
C GLY A 18 -48.28 11.10 -6.74
N SER A 19 -47.47 11.43 -7.74
CA SER A 19 -47.90 12.20 -8.92
C SER A 19 -48.64 11.38 -9.99
N LEU A 20 -48.45 10.06 -10.03
CA LEU A 20 -49.03 9.18 -11.07
C LEU A 20 -49.89 8.05 -10.47
N GLY A 21 -50.11 8.03 -9.15
CA GLY A 21 -50.86 6.98 -8.46
C GLY A 21 -50.23 5.58 -8.53
N ARG A 22 -49.01 5.45 -9.07
CA ARG A 22 -48.33 4.16 -9.27
C ARG A 22 -47.82 3.59 -7.95
N ARG A 23 -48.02 2.29 -7.77
CA ARG A 23 -47.59 1.51 -6.60
C ARG A 23 -46.78 0.33 -7.08
N SER A 24 -45.59 0.13 -6.51
CA SER A 24 -44.70 -0.96 -6.92
C SER A 24 -44.18 -1.74 -5.71
N ILE A 25 -44.01 -3.05 -5.92
CA ILE A 25 -43.30 -3.94 -4.99
C ILE A 25 -41.90 -4.13 -5.57
N ILE A 26 -40.93 -3.45 -4.99
CA ILE A 26 -39.54 -3.45 -5.48
C ILE A 26 -38.65 -4.29 -4.57
N ASP A 27 -38.99 -4.38 -3.27
CA ASP A 27 -38.19 -5.09 -2.27
C ASP A 27 -38.86 -6.41 -1.87
N PHE A 28 -38.11 -7.50 -2.01
CA PHE A 28 -38.57 -8.85 -1.70
C PHE A 28 -37.66 -9.49 -0.65
N VAL A 29 -38.27 -10.23 0.27
CA VAL A 29 -37.54 -11.23 1.07
C VAL A 29 -37.58 -12.53 0.30
N VAL A 30 -36.41 -13.06 -0.04
CA VAL A 30 -36.25 -14.36 -0.73
C VAL A 30 -35.74 -15.36 0.29
N VAL A 31 -36.42 -16.48 0.42
CA VAL A 31 -36.07 -17.57 1.33
C VAL A 31 -36.15 -18.86 0.53
N SER A 32 -35.24 -19.79 0.81
CA SER A 32 -35.20 -21.11 0.18
C SER A 32 -36.44 -21.94 0.55
N SER A 33 -36.76 -22.95 -0.28
CA SER A 33 -38.01 -23.73 -0.15
C SER A 33 -38.12 -24.47 1.18
N ASP A 34 -37.00 -24.96 1.71
CA ASP A 34 -36.83 -25.61 3.01
C ASP A 34 -37.13 -24.66 4.19
N LEU A 35 -36.78 -23.38 4.05
CA LEU A 35 -36.98 -22.38 5.10
C LEU A 35 -38.36 -21.68 5.03
N ARG A 36 -39.13 -21.94 3.96
CA ARG A 36 -40.46 -21.33 3.73
C ARG A 36 -41.47 -21.58 4.86
N PRO A 37 -41.62 -22.79 5.44
CA PRO A 37 -42.61 -23.05 6.50
C PRO A 37 -42.35 -22.25 7.79
N TYR A 38 -41.13 -21.74 7.95
CA TYR A 38 -40.71 -21.00 9.11
C TYR A 38 -40.98 -19.49 8.99
N VAL A 39 -41.33 -18.98 7.81
CA VAL A 39 -41.67 -17.56 7.63
C VAL A 39 -43.09 -17.32 8.11
N LEU A 40 -43.24 -16.56 9.19
CA LEU A 40 -44.53 -16.30 9.85
C LEU A 40 -45.33 -15.18 9.20
N ASP A 41 -44.66 -14.09 8.81
CA ASP A 41 -45.31 -12.90 8.26
C ASP A 41 -44.27 -12.05 7.51
N THR A 42 -44.64 -11.36 6.43
CA THR A 42 -43.78 -10.40 5.75
C THR A 42 -44.56 -9.19 5.27
N ARG A 43 -44.35 -8.04 5.93
CA ARG A 43 -45.14 -6.82 5.69
C ARG A 43 -44.29 -5.57 5.59
N VAL A 44 -44.82 -4.60 4.85
CA VAL A 44 -44.23 -3.26 4.72
C VAL A 44 -44.64 -2.37 5.91
N LYS A 45 -43.67 -1.74 6.58
CA LYS A 45 -43.88 -0.83 7.70
C LYS A 45 -43.94 0.64 7.23
N ARG A 46 -45.08 1.30 7.48
CA ARG A 46 -45.26 2.73 7.26
C ARG A 46 -44.68 3.58 8.39
N GLY A 47 -44.19 4.79 8.06
CA GLY A 47 -43.69 5.76 9.05
C GLY A 47 -42.22 5.61 9.48
N ALA A 48 -41.50 4.61 8.97
CA ALA A 48 -40.05 4.45 9.16
C ALA A 48 -39.20 5.25 8.14
N GLU A 49 -39.84 6.08 7.31
CA GLU A 49 -39.20 6.90 6.27
C GLU A 49 -38.20 7.88 6.88
N LEU A 50 -36.92 7.61 6.67
CA LEU A 50 -35.81 8.52 6.91
C LEU A 50 -35.02 8.64 5.61
N SER A 51 -35.43 9.61 4.77
CA SER A 51 -34.79 10.02 3.51
C SER A 51 -34.76 9.00 2.35
N THR A 52 -35.66 8.02 2.33
CA THR A 52 -35.82 7.11 1.20
C THR A 52 -37.27 7.06 0.77
N ASP A 53 -37.51 6.96 -0.54
CA ASP A 53 -38.85 6.81 -1.11
C ASP A 53 -39.39 5.37 -0.97
N LEU A 54 -38.54 4.47 -0.46
CA LEU A 54 -38.85 3.07 -0.15
C LEU A 54 -39.28 2.92 1.31
N HIS A 55 -40.28 2.07 1.51
CA HIS A 55 -40.77 1.65 2.82
C HIS A 55 -40.03 0.39 3.29
N LEU A 56 -39.82 0.28 4.60
CA LEU A 56 -39.13 -0.86 5.20
C LEU A 56 -39.98 -2.13 5.10
N VAL A 57 -39.44 -3.19 4.49
CA VAL A 57 -40.00 -4.55 4.54
C VAL A 57 -39.48 -5.26 5.78
N VAL A 58 -40.37 -5.90 6.54
CA VAL A 58 -40.01 -6.71 7.71
C VAL A 58 -40.62 -8.09 7.57
N SER A 59 -39.80 -9.12 7.75
CA SER A 59 -40.23 -10.53 7.78
C SER A 59 -39.97 -11.12 9.16
N TRP A 60 -40.96 -11.84 9.71
CA TRP A 60 -40.83 -12.63 10.94
C TRP A 60 -40.59 -14.07 10.58
N ILE A 61 -39.58 -14.69 11.19
CA ILE A 61 -39.20 -16.08 10.94
C ILE A 61 -39.15 -16.82 12.28
N ARG A 62 -39.84 -17.95 12.37
CA ARG A 62 -39.79 -18.89 13.48
C ARG A 62 -38.61 -19.84 13.27
N TRP A 63 -37.49 -19.56 13.93
CA TRP A 63 -36.31 -20.41 13.84
C TRP A 63 -36.41 -21.58 14.83
N GLN A 64 -36.39 -22.83 14.34
CA GLN A 64 -36.40 -24.04 15.19
C GLN A 64 -34.99 -24.61 15.50
N GLY A 65 -33.92 -24.06 14.91
CA GLY A 65 -32.56 -24.46 15.27
C GLY A 65 -32.11 -23.88 16.62
N LYS A 66 -30.93 -24.31 17.13
CA LYS A 66 -30.27 -23.62 18.26
C LYS A 66 -30.29 -22.13 17.98
N MET A 67 -30.77 -21.34 18.94
CA MET A 67 -30.78 -19.88 18.84
C MET A 67 -29.40 -19.46 18.39
N LEU A 68 -29.28 -18.82 17.22
CA LEU A 68 -28.04 -18.22 16.76
C LEU A 68 -27.59 -17.35 17.92
N ARG A 69 -26.57 -17.81 18.66
CA ARG A 69 -25.91 -17.00 19.67
C ARG A 69 -25.48 -15.78 18.88
N ARG A 70 -26.18 -14.66 19.04
CA ARG A 70 -25.66 -13.37 18.60
C ARG A 70 -24.25 -13.39 19.15
N PRO A 71 -23.20 -13.31 18.32
CA PRO A 71 -21.86 -13.22 18.86
C PRO A 71 -21.95 -12.12 19.90
N GLY A 72 -21.72 -12.48 21.17
CA GLY A 72 -21.87 -11.54 22.27
C GLY A 72 -21.17 -10.26 21.84
N ARG A 73 -21.76 -9.08 22.15
CA ARG A 73 -21.12 -7.79 21.81
C ARG A 73 -19.63 -7.98 22.05
N PRO A 74 -18.77 -7.84 21.01
CA PRO A 74 -17.38 -8.21 21.15
C PRO A 74 -16.87 -7.56 22.42
N LYS A 75 -16.37 -8.37 23.37
CA LYS A 75 -15.85 -7.85 24.63
C LYS A 75 -14.91 -6.72 24.25
N GLY A 76 -15.27 -5.51 24.65
CA GLY A 76 -14.52 -4.34 24.23
C GLY A 76 -13.09 -4.53 24.69
N ILE A 77 -12.14 -4.57 23.76
CA ILE A 77 -10.74 -4.87 24.09
C ILE A 77 -10.21 -3.67 24.86
N VAL A 78 -10.00 -3.80 26.16
CA VAL A 78 -9.41 -2.71 26.95
C VAL A 78 -7.96 -2.53 26.50
N ARG A 79 -7.57 -1.30 26.17
CA ARG A 79 -6.21 -0.95 25.73
C ARG A 79 -5.75 0.34 26.41
N VAL A 80 -4.45 0.47 26.63
CA VAL A 80 -3.83 1.70 27.12
C VAL A 80 -4.09 2.87 26.15
N CYS A 81 -4.44 4.04 26.68
CA CYS A 81 -4.66 5.26 25.91
C CYS A 81 -3.35 5.99 25.57
N TRP A 82 -2.43 5.27 24.92
CA TRP A 82 -1.08 5.74 24.57
C TRP A 82 -1.06 7.05 23.78
N GLU A 83 -2.16 7.42 23.10
CA GLU A 83 -2.27 8.68 22.37
C GLU A 83 -2.12 9.91 23.29
N ARG A 84 -2.38 9.76 24.60
CA ARG A 84 -2.18 10.83 25.60
C ARG A 84 -0.72 11.15 25.86
N LEU A 85 0.23 10.28 25.48
CA LEU A 85 1.67 10.57 25.57
C LEU A 85 2.11 11.70 24.63
N ALA A 86 1.24 12.13 23.71
CA ALA A 86 1.47 13.34 22.93
C ALA A 86 1.31 14.63 23.77
N GLU A 87 0.60 14.55 24.90
CA GLU A 87 0.38 15.68 25.81
C GLU A 87 1.61 15.85 26.72
N VAL A 88 2.18 17.06 26.75
CA VAL A 88 3.39 17.37 27.52
C VAL A 88 3.26 16.99 29.01
N PRO A 89 2.16 17.29 29.72
CA PRO A 89 2.03 16.94 31.14
C PRO A 89 2.08 15.42 31.38
N VAL A 90 1.42 14.64 30.54
CA VAL A 90 1.38 13.17 30.64
C VAL A 90 2.75 12.58 30.34
N LYS A 91 3.48 13.15 29.36
CA LYS A 91 4.85 12.75 29.04
C LYS A 91 5.80 13.02 30.21
N THR A 92 5.65 14.13 30.93
CA THR A 92 6.50 14.43 32.10
C THR A 92 6.28 13.43 33.22
N VAL A 93 5.01 13.11 33.55
CA VAL A 93 4.67 12.10 34.56
C VAL A 93 5.16 10.69 34.16
N PHE A 94 5.05 10.35 32.88
CA PHE A 94 5.60 9.10 32.37
C PHE A 94 7.11 8.98 32.61
N ASN A 95 7.88 10.03 32.30
CA ASN A 95 9.33 10.01 32.47
C ASN A 95 9.75 10.06 33.95
N SER A 96 9.03 10.78 34.83
CA SER A 96 9.37 10.79 36.26
C SER A 96 9.22 9.41 36.89
N HIS A 97 8.14 8.68 36.59
CA HIS A 97 7.94 7.32 37.06
C HIS A 97 8.94 6.33 36.45
N LEU A 98 9.32 6.53 35.18
CA LEU A 98 10.33 5.70 34.52
C LEU A 98 11.71 5.87 35.18
N ARG A 99 12.11 7.09 35.53
CA ARG A 99 13.35 7.37 36.28
C ARG A 99 13.36 6.70 37.66
N GLN A 100 12.26 6.84 38.41
CA GLN A 100 12.12 6.17 39.72
C GLN A 100 12.22 4.64 39.62
N SER A 101 11.73 4.07 38.51
CA SER A 101 11.84 2.63 38.26
C SER A 101 13.27 2.25 37.89
N PHE A 102 13.95 3.07 37.08
CA PHE A 102 15.35 2.86 36.68
C PHE A 102 16.32 2.92 37.87
N ASP A 103 16.14 3.85 38.81
CA ASP A 103 17.00 3.98 39.99
C ASP A 103 16.93 2.75 40.92
N ARG A 104 15.86 1.94 40.82
CA ARG A 104 15.69 0.70 41.56
C ARG A 104 16.31 -0.52 40.87
N VAL A 105 16.80 -0.36 39.63
CA VAL A 105 17.39 -1.44 38.85
C VAL A 105 18.82 -1.71 39.33
N PRO A 106 19.17 -2.97 39.65
CA PRO A 106 20.55 -3.32 39.98
C PRO A 106 21.53 -2.93 38.88
N ARG A 107 22.72 -2.43 39.27
CA ARG A 107 23.80 -2.09 38.31
C ARG A 107 24.43 -3.31 37.64
N ALA A 108 24.29 -4.49 38.25
CA ALA A 108 24.70 -5.76 37.68
C ALA A 108 23.49 -6.69 37.62
N VAL A 109 23.06 -7.02 36.40
CA VAL A 109 22.12 -8.11 36.12
C VAL A 109 22.90 -9.07 35.22
N GLU A 110 22.98 -10.33 35.63
CA GLU A 110 23.82 -11.33 34.95
C GLU A 110 23.20 -11.85 33.64
N ASP A 111 21.87 -11.72 33.49
CA ASP A 111 21.13 -12.28 32.37
C ASP A 111 20.28 -11.24 31.62
N ILE A 112 20.25 -11.36 30.29
CA ILE A 112 19.59 -10.41 29.38
C ILE A 112 18.07 -10.49 29.44
N ASP A 113 17.50 -11.68 29.66
CA ASP A 113 16.05 -11.85 29.77
C ASP A 113 15.54 -11.18 31.06
N SER A 114 16.34 -11.22 32.14
CA SER A 114 16.04 -10.54 33.41
C SER A 114 16.07 -9.02 33.27
N GLU A 115 17.09 -8.44 32.62
CA GLU A 115 17.16 -6.99 32.35
C GLU A 115 16.00 -6.54 31.45
N TRP A 116 15.65 -7.34 30.44
CA TRP A 116 14.49 -7.09 29.60
C TRP A 116 13.17 -7.12 30.37
N ALA A 117 12.97 -8.11 31.24
CA ALA A 117 11.75 -8.24 32.03
C ALA A 117 11.54 -7.03 32.95
N LEU A 118 12.61 -6.51 33.58
CA LEU A 118 12.56 -5.29 34.39
C LEU A 118 12.21 -4.05 33.56
N PHE A 119 12.81 -3.91 32.37
CA PHE A 119 12.50 -2.81 31.46
C PHE A 119 11.06 -2.88 30.94
N HIS A 120 10.62 -4.08 30.56
CA HIS A 120 9.29 -4.34 29.99
C HIS A 120 8.18 -4.11 31.01
N SER A 121 8.31 -4.63 32.23
CA SER A 121 7.32 -4.40 33.29
C SER A 121 7.22 -2.92 33.62
N ALA A 122 8.37 -2.24 33.81
CA ALA A 122 8.42 -0.82 34.12
C ALA A 122 7.75 0.03 33.03
N ILE A 123 8.07 -0.19 31.74
CA ILE A 123 7.51 0.64 30.66
C ILE A 123 5.99 0.43 30.51
N VAL A 124 5.50 -0.80 30.67
CA VAL A 124 4.08 -1.13 30.52
C VAL A 124 3.27 -0.61 31.71
N GLU A 125 3.74 -0.85 32.94
CA GLU A 125 3.08 -0.38 34.16
C GLU A 125 3.02 1.15 34.22
N VAL A 126 4.14 1.82 33.93
CA VAL A 126 4.20 3.28 33.88
C VAL A 126 3.28 3.82 32.78
N ALA A 127 3.22 3.17 31.60
CA ALA A 127 2.29 3.57 30.55
C ALA A 127 0.82 3.43 30.98
N VAL A 128 0.46 2.36 31.70
CA VAL A 128 -0.90 2.16 32.23
C VAL A 128 -1.23 3.25 33.26
N ALA A 129 -0.32 3.51 34.20
CA ALA A 129 -0.48 4.51 35.26
C ALA A 129 -0.62 5.93 34.69
N SER A 130 0.23 6.33 33.73
CA SER A 130 0.22 7.68 33.18
C SER A 130 -0.89 7.91 32.14
N CYS A 131 -1.19 6.92 31.29
CA CYS A 131 -2.12 7.11 30.16
C CYS A 131 -3.57 6.72 30.49
N GLY A 132 -3.78 5.80 31.42
CA GLY A 132 -5.08 5.19 31.69
C GLY A 132 -5.53 4.19 30.61
N LEU A 133 -6.65 3.51 30.87
CA LEU A 133 -7.22 2.47 30.02
C LEU A 133 -8.44 2.97 29.24
N LYS A 134 -8.63 2.49 28.01
CA LYS A 134 -9.82 2.73 27.19
C LYS A 134 -10.34 1.47 26.55
N VAL A 135 -11.66 1.36 26.42
CA VAL A 135 -12.31 0.22 25.75
C VAL A 135 -12.25 0.39 24.23
N ALA A 136 -11.43 -0.41 23.54
CA ALA A 136 -11.40 -0.46 22.08
C ALA A 136 -12.71 -1.08 21.55
N GLY A 137 -13.35 -0.38 20.62
CA GLY A 137 -14.66 -0.76 20.07
C GLY A 137 -15.83 0.01 20.70
N ALA A 138 -15.65 0.60 21.88
CA ALA A 138 -16.56 1.65 22.36
C ALA A 138 -16.20 2.95 21.65
N SER A 139 -16.83 3.18 20.49
CA SER A 139 -16.88 4.53 19.94
C SER A 139 -17.65 5.35 20.96
N TYR A 140 -16.97 6.24 21.69
CA TYR A 140 -17.66 7.41 22.24
C TYR A 140 -18.28 8.13 21.04
N GLY A 141 -19.59 7.91 20.84
CA GLY A 141 -20.38 8.52 19.77
C GLY A 141 -20.49 7.73 18.47
N GLY A 142 -21.30 6.66 18.48
CA GLY A 142 -22.12 6.25 17.32
C GLY A 142 -21.41 5.70 16.08
N ASN A 143 -22.18 4.99 15.26
CA ASN A 143 -21.76 4.60 13.92
C ASN A 143 -21.41 5.89 13.13
N THR A 144 -20.32 5.93 12.36
CA THR A 144 -19.99 7.15 11.58
C THR A 144 -21.11 7.53 10.61
N ARG A 145 -21.93 6.56 10.21
CA ARG A 145 -23.15 6.75 9.41
C ARG A 145 -24.31 7.42 10.16
N THR A 146 -24.20 7.65 11.46
CA THR A 146 -25.26 8.22 12.32
C THR A 146 -24.84 9.51 13.04
N ARG A 147 -23.72 10.14 12.65
CA ARG A 147 -23.30 11.45 13.21
C ARG A 147 -24.37 12.54 13.05
N TRP A 148 -25.12 12.49 11.95
CA TRP A 148 -26.25 13.39 11.68
C TRP A 148 -27.48 13.15 12.59
N TRP A 149 -27.49 12.09 13.42
CA TRP A 149 -28.61 11.76 14.33
C TRP A 149 -28.51 12.52 15.66
N THR A 150 -28.55 13.86 15.57
CA THR A 150 -28.43 14.80 16.69
C THR A 150 -29.71 14.85 17.55
N LEU A 151 -29.64 15.53 18.70
CA LEU A 151 -30.81 15.77 19.55
C LEU A 151 -31.91 16.55 18.81
N GLU A 152 -31.53 17.53 17.98
CA GLU A 152 -32.44 18.30 17.12
C GLU A 152 -33.21 17.39 16.15
N VAL A 153 -32.49 16.50 15.44
CA VAL A 153 -33.11 15.54 14.51
C VAL A 153 -34.02 14.56 15.25
N ARG A 154 -33.63 14.10 16.44
CA ARG A 154 -34.47 13.24 17.29
C ARG A 154 -35.76 13.96 17.70
N GLY A 155 -35.68 15.23 18.09
CA GLY A 155 -36.82 16.06 18.43
C GLY A 155 -37.78 16.23 17.26
N ALA A 156 -37.26 16.61 16.09
CA ALA A 156 -38.07 16.79 14.89
C ALA A 156 -38.75 15.48 14.41
N VAL A 157 -38.03 14.35 14.46
CA VAL A 157 -38.60 13.04 14.11
C VAL A 157 -39.62 12.57 15.15
N ARG A 158 -39.42 12.91 16.43
CA ARG A 158 -40.39 12.62 17.50
C ARG A 158 -41.68 13.40 17.28
N LEU A 159 -41.60 14.70 17.01
CA LEU A 159 -42.77 15.53 16.69
C LEU A 159 -43.52 15.03 15.44
N LYS A 160 -42.79 14.63 14.39
CA LYS A 160 -43.39 13.96 13.21
C LYS A 160 -44.18 12.71 13.61
N LYS A 161 -43.63 11.87 14.49
CA LYS A 161 -44.28 10.61 14.94
C LYS A 161 -45.50 10.90 15.82
N GLU A 162 -45.42 11.88 16.71
CA GLU A 162 -46.53 12.30 17.57
C GLU A 162 -47.68 12.88 16.73
N ALA A 163 -47.39 13.77 15.79
CA ALA A 163 -48.38 14.32 14.85
C ALA A 163 -49.00 13.24 13.94
N TYR A 164 -48.21 12.25 13.51
CA TYR A 164 -48.72 11.10 12.75
C TYR A 164 -49.69 10.23 13.56
N ARG A 165 -49.37 9.96 14.84
CA ARG A 165 -50.26 9.23 15.75
C ARG A 165 -51.55 10.01 16.01
N ALA A 166 -51.46 11.31 16.25
CA ALA A 166 -52.62 12.17 16.43
C ALA A 166 -53.53 12.19 15.20
N TRP A 167 -52.95 12.23 13.99
CA TRP A 167 -53.70 12.13 12.73
C TRP A 167 -54.40 10.77 12.58
N LEU A 168 -53.73 9.66 12.93
CA LEU A 168 -54.33 8.32 12.87
C LEU A 168 -55.51 8.13 13.84
N VAL A 169 -55.51 8.86 14.98
CA VAL A 169 -56.57 8.78 16.00
C VAL A 169 -57.74 9.71 15.68
N CYS A 170 -57.47 10.97 15.33
CA CYS A 170 -58.50 12.00 15.18
C CYS A 170 -59.05 12.12 13.75
N GLY A 171 -58.29 11.70 12.73
CA GLY A 171 -58.71 11.78 11.32
C GLY A 171 -58.95 13.19 10.75
N SER A 172 -58.77 14.26 11.53
CA SER A 172 -59.18 15.62 11.17
C SER A 172 -58.24 16.29 10.16
N PRO A 173 -58.74 17.25 9.34
CA PRO A 173 -57.92 18.05 8.44
C PRO A 173 -56.78 18.80 9.15
N GLU A 174 -57.04 19.33 10.34
CA GLU A 174 -56.04 20.07 11.15
C GLU A 174 -54.95 19.15 11.69
N ALA A 175 -55.30 17.91 12.04
CA ALA A 175 -54.31 16.89 12.42
C ALA A 175 -53.46 16.46 11.22
N ALA A 176 -54.04 16.40 10.01
CA ALA A 176 -53.31 16.12 8.78
C ALA A 176 -52.33 17.25 8.42
N ASP A 177 -52.72 18.52 8.58
CA ASP A 177 -51.85 19.67 8.33
C ASP A 177 -50.70 19.78 9.33
N ARG A 178 -50.96 19.54 10.62
CA ARG A 178 -49.92 19.43 11.64
C ARG A 178 -48.90 18.34 11.29
N TYR A 179 -49.36 17.18 10.80
CA TYR A 179 -48.45 16.14 10.32
C TYR A 179 -47.65 16.57 9.08
N ARG A 180 -48.24 17.26 8.09
CA ARG A 180 -47.52 17.77 6.91
C ARG A 180 -46.43 18.78 7.29
N ILE A 181 -46.71 19.68 8.22
CA ILE A 181 -45.74 20.66 8.74
C ILE A 181 -44.61 19.94 9.48
N ALA A 182 -44.93 19.04 10.42
CA ALA A 182 -43.92 18.27 11.14
C ALA A 182 -43.09 17.35 10.23
N LYS A 183 -43.70 16.79 9.17
CA LYS A 183 -43.00 16.00 8.14
C LYS A 183 -41.99 16.85 7.38
N ARG A 184 -42.37 18.06 6.96
CA ARG A 184 -41.47 19.01 6.29
C ARG A 184 -40.33 19.45 7.22
N GLY A 185 -40.65 19.84 8.45
CA GLY A 185 -39.65 20.23 9.46
C GLY A 185 -38.65 19.11 9.76
N ALA A 186 -39.11 17.86 9.92
CA ALA A 186 -38.23 16.72 10.09
C ALA A 186 -37.37 16.44 8.85
N ALA A 187 -37.90 16.63 7.64
CA ALA A 187 -37.14 16.47 6.40
C ALA A 187 -36.02 17.51 6.27
N VAL A 188 -36.31 18.78 6.58
CA VAL A 188 -35.33 19.89 6.59
C VAL A 188 -34.23 19.63 7.63
N ALA A 189 -34.62 19.34 8.88
CA ALA A 189 -33.65 19.07 9.95
C ALA A 189 -32.73 17.87 9.62
N VAL A 190 -33.27 16.82 9.00
CA VAL A 190 -32.47 15.67 8.55
C VAL A 190 -31.54 16.05 7.39
N ALA A 191 -32.00 16.85 6.44
CA ALA A 191 -31.18 17.30 5.31
C ALA A 191 -30.01 18.18 5.80
N GLU A 192 -30.30 19.19 6.62
CA GLU A 192 -29.28 20.09 7.20
C GLU A 192 -28.28 19.35 8.08
N ALA A 193 -28.74 18.45 8.97
CA ALA A 193 -27.83 17.68 9.82
C ALA A 193 -26.95 16.71 9.01
N LYS A 194 -27.45 16.19 7.89
CA LYS A 194 -26.64 15.40 6.96
C LYS A 194 -25.62 16.26 6.23
N SER A 195 -26.01 17.43 5.73
CA SER A 195 -25.09 18.37 5.08
C SER A 195 -23.97 18.78 6.04
N ARG A 196 -24.31 19.27 7.24
CA ARG A 196 -23.33 19.63 8.29
C ARG A 196 -22.38 18.48 8.61
N ALA A 197 -22.90 17.27 8.82
CA ALA A 197 -22.06 16.11 9.13
C ALA A 197 -21.10 15.72 7.98
N TRP A 198 -21.45 16.01 6.72
CA TRP A 198 -20.59 15.78 5.57
C TRP A 198 -19.57 16.91 5.36
N GLU A 199 -19.94 18.15 5.65
CA GLU A 199 -19.02 19.30 5.65
C GLU A 199 -17.92 19.11 6.70
N GLU A 200 -18.30 18.85 7.95
CA GLU A 200 -17.36 18.52 9.04
C GLU A 200 -16.46 17.33 8.68
N PHE A 201 -17.02 16.34 7.99
CA PHE A 201 -16.25 15.19 7.51
C PHE A 201 -15.25 15.60 6.41
N GLY A 202 -15.63 16.48 5.50
CA GLY A 202 -14.77 17.05 4.47
C GLY A 202 -13.61 17.86 5.06
N GLU A 203 -13.91 18.75 6.01
CA GLU A 203 -12.91 19.53 6.74
C GLU A 203 -11.97 18.64 7.54
N ALA A 204 -12.50 17.62 8.23
CA ALA A 204 -11.70 16.64 8.94
C ALA A 204 -10.78 15.88 7.99
N MET A 205 -11.25 15.50 6.79
CA MET A 205 -10.38 14.86 5.78
C MET A 205 -9.29 15.79 5.27
N GLU A 206 -9.57 17.09 5.07
CA GLU A 206 -8.56 18.07 4.67
C GLU A 206 -7.50 18.27 5.76
N LYS A 207 -7.94 18.43 7.00
CA LYS A 207 -7.06 18.52 8.17
C LYS A 207 -6.23 17.26 8.33
N ASP A 208 -6.86 16.08 8.25
CA ASP A 208 -6.19 14.79 8.36
C ASP A 208 -5.19 14.58 7.20
N TYR A 209 -5.47 15.05 5.99
CA TYR A 209 -4.53 14.94 4.88
C TYR A 209 -3.21 15.67 5.17
N ARG A 210 -3.27 16.88 5.77
CA ARG A 210 -2.07 17.66 6.12
C ARG A 210 -1.40 17.20 7.42
N SER A 211 -2.20 16.90 8.45
CA SER A 211 -1.70 16.69 9.82
C SER A 211 -1.65 15.24 10.28
N ALA A 212 -2.45 14.35 9.67
CA ALA A 212 -2.57 12.95 10.09
C ALA A 212 -2.87 11.99 8.91
N PRO A 213 -1.94 11.81 7.95
CA PRO A 213 -2.19 11.04 6.70
C PRO A 213 -2.72 9.62 6.94
N LYS A 214 -2.35 9.00 8.07
CA LYS A 214 -2.84 7.66 8.43
C LYS A 214 -4.36 7.63 8.69
N ARG A 215 -4.91 8.65 9.35
CA ARG A 215 -6.36 8.76 9.61
C ARG A 215 -7.12 8.97 8.30
N PHE A 216 -6.60 9.84 7.44
CA PHE A 216 -7.09 10.03 6.08
C PHE A 216 -7.17 8.68 5.32
N TRP A 217 -6.07 7.92 5.27
CA TRP A 217 -6.05 6.63 4.56
C TRP A 217 -6.93 5.54 5.20
N GLN A 218 -7.17 5.58 6.50
CA GLN A 218 -8.14 4.70 7.17
C GLN A 218 -9.56 5.03 6.73
N THR A 219 -9.90 6.32 6.70
CA THR A 219 -11.19 6.83 6.25
C THR A 219 -11.43 6.47 4.78
N VAL A 220 -10.46 6.73 3.90
CA VAL A 220 -10.51 6.35 2.48
C VAL A 220 -10.69 4.84 2.31
N ARG A 221 -9.96 4.01 3.07
CA ARG A 221 -10.10 2.55 3.00
C ARG A 221 -11.51 2.08 3.40
N ARG A 222 -12.09 2.69 4.44
CA ARG A 222 -13.48 2.41 4.86
C ARG A 222 -14.49 2.80 3.78
N LEU A 223 -14.26 3.92 3.09
CA LEU A 223 -15.10 4.36 1.97
C LEU A 223 -14.99 3.42 0.76
N ARG A 224 -13.79 2.91 0.45
CA ARG A 224 -13.54 2.03 -0.70
C ARG A 224 -14.03 0.60 -0.53
N ARG A 225 -13.86 -0.01 0.65
CA ARG A 225 -13.92 -1.48 0.78
C ARG A 225 -15.21 -2.06 1.38
N GLY A 226 -16.18 -1.25 1.82
CA GLY A 226 -17.28 -1.79 2.62
C GLY A 226 -16.77 -2.59 3.83
N ARG A 227 -17.60 -3.40 4.50
CA ARG A 227 -17.10 -4.36 5.50
C ARG A 227 -16.47 -5.53 4.73
N GLN A 228 -15.13 -5.65 4.75
CA GLN A 228 -14.49 -6.89 4.31
C GLN A 228 -14.93 -8.02 5.26
N GLN A 229 -15.61 -9.03 4.72
CA GLN A 229 -15.81 -10.29 5.41
C GLN A 229 -14.45 -10.99 5.45
N LEU A 230 -13.93 -11.25 6.65
CA LEU A 230 -12.91 -12.29 6.80
C LEU A 230 -13.58 -13.60 6.37
N ALA A 231 -12.89 -14.39 5.54
CA ALA A 231 -13.35 -15.75 5.28
C ALA A 231 -13.34 -16.49 6.61
N HIS A 232 -14.53 -16.86 7.10
CA HIS A 232 -14.69 -17.70 8.28
C HIS A 232 -14.47 -19.19 7.94
N THR A 233 -13.89 -19.48 6.76
CA THR A 233 -13.76 -20.82 6.20
C THR A 233 -12.48 -20.94 5.37
N VAL A 234 -11.72 -22.03 5.55
CA VAL A 234 -10.42 -22.30 4.88
C VAL A 234 -10.37 -23.77 4.46
N TYR A 235 -9.72 -24.11 3.35
CA TYR A 235 -9.54 -25.51 2.95
C TYR A 235 -8.42 -26.20 3.76
N SER A 236 -8.62 -27.46 4.14
CA SER A 236 -7.59 -28.34 4.70
C SER A 236 -6.53 -28.68 3.65
N GLY A 237 -5.45 -29.36 4.04
CA GLY A 237 -4.46 -29.91 3.09
C GLY A 237 -5.10 -30.82 2.04
N ASP A 238 -6.12 -31.57 2.43
CA ASP A 238 -6.84 -32.56 1.61
C ASP A 238 -8.04 -31.96 0.85
N GLY A 239 -8.26 -30.65 0.94
CA GLY A 239 -9.33 -29.95 0.22
C GLY A 239 -10.69 -29.86 0.93
N GLU A 240 -10.79 -30.30 2.19
CA GLU A 240 -12.03 -30.19 2.97
C GLU A 240 -12.24 -28.78 3.55
N LEU A 241 -13.49 -28.33 3.69
CA LEU A 241 -13.80 -26.98 4.17
C LEU A 241 -13.84 -26.92 5.71
N LEU A 242 -12.87 -26.25 6.31
CA LEU A 242 -12.80 -26.03 7.76
C LEU A 242 -13.62 -24.80 8.17
N THR A 243 -14.50 -24.97 9.16
CA THR A 243 -15.40 -23.90 9.67
C THR A 243 -15.17 -23.54 11.14
N SER A 244 -14.54 -24.41 11.93
CA SER A 244 -14.25 -24.16 13.35
C SER A 244 -13.02 -23.27 13.52
N THR A 245 -13.05 -22.34 14.48
CA THR A 245 -11.94 -21.39 14.72
C THR A 245 -10.64 -22.08 15.08
N GLU A 246 -10.68 -23.15 15.88
CA GLU A 246 -9.49 -23.93 16.26
C GLU A 246 -8.87 -24.64 15.05
N ALA A 247 -9.66 -25.39 14.27
CA ALA A 247 -9.16 -26.05 13.05
C ALA A 247 -8.61 -25.06 12.02
N ILE A 248 -9.23 -23.88 11.87
CA ILE A 248 -8.70 -22.82 11.00
C ILE A 248 -7.32 -22.39 11.50
N VAL A 249 -7.19 -22.05 12.78
CA VAL A 249 -5.91 -21.61 13.36
C VAL A 249 -4.84 -22.71 13.25
N GLY A 250 -5.21 -23.97 13.48
CA GLY A 250 -4.34 -25.15 13.29
C GLY A 250 -3.84 -25.27 11.85
N ARG A 251 -4.74 -25.23 10.86
CA ARG A 251 -4.39 -25.29 9.43
C ARG A 251 -3.42 -24.19 9.02
N TRP A 252 -3.61 -22.98 9.57
CA TRP A 252 -2.71 -21.87 9.32
C TRP A 252 -1.33 -22.05 9.96
N LYS A 253 -1.28 -22.63 11.17
CA LYS A 253 -0.02 -23.02 11.81
C LYS A 253 0.74 -24.02 10.93
N GLU A 254 0.08 -25.12 10.56
CA GLU A 254 0.66 -26.16 9.67
C GLU A 254 1.25 -25.57 8.40
N TYR A 255 0.46 -24.73 7.69
CA TYR A 255 0.92 -24.09 6.46
C TYR A 255 2.20 -23.24 6.65
N PHE A 256 2.25 -22.43 7.70
CA PHE A 256 3.41 -21.57 7.95
C PHE A 256 4.60 -22.34 8.53
N GLU A 257 4.35 -23.40 9.30
CA GLU A 257 5.36 -24.27 9.86
C GLU A 257 6.08 -25.07 8.77
N GLU A 258 5.33 -25.66 7.84
CA GLU A 258 5.88 -26.33 6.63
C GLU A 258 6.67 -25.36 5.74
N LEU A 259 6.13 -24.16 5.55
CA LEU A 259 6.78 -23.14 4.74
C LEU A 259 8.14 -22.71 5.32
N LEU A 260 8.19 -22.51 6.64
CA LEU A 260 9.34 -21.93 7.34
C LEU A 260 10.32 -22.98 7.87
N ASN A 261 10.04 -24.27 7.65
CA ASN A 261 10.88 -25.41 8.03
C ASN A 261 10.84 -26.54 6.98
N PRO A 262 11.37 -26.33 5.77
CA PRO A 262 11.44 -27.39 4.76
C PRO A 262 12.40 -28.52 5.20
N THR A 263 12.05 -29.76 4.86
CA THR A 263 12.72 -31.01 5.29
C THR A 263 14.18 -31.15 4.84
N ASN A 264 14.61 -30.38 3.82
CA ASN A 264 15.96 -30.47 3.23
C ASN A 264 16.95 -29.43 3.81
N ALA A 265 16.77 -28.97 5.04
CA ALA A 265 17.72 -28.08 5.67
C ALA A 265 19.02 -28.85 6.01
N HIS A 266 20.08 -28.60 5.25
CA HIS A 266 21.42 -29.09 5.57
C HIS A 266 21.83 -28.63 6.99
N SER A 267 22.51 -29.52 7.71
CA SER A 267 23.05 -29.26 9.04
C SER A 267 23.93 -28.02 9.02
N GLU A 268 23.75 -27.15 10.02
CA GLU A 268 24.58 -25.97 10.23
C GLU A 268 26.01 -26.44 10.55
N GLU A 269 26.94 -26.31 9.60
CA GLU A 269 28.36 -26.28 9.92
C GLU A 269 28.70 -24.85 10.38
N GLU A 270 29.17 -24.71 11.61
CA GLU A 270 29.66 -23.44 12.14
C GLU A 270 30.99 -23.10 11.44
N PRO A 271 31.08 -22.02 10.64
CA PRO A 271 32.37 -21.63 10.08
C PRO A 271 33.28 -21.11 11.20
N GLU A 272 34.54 -21.56 11.21
CA GLU A 272 35.57 -21.03 12.11
C GLU A 272 35.80 -19.53 11.86
N LEU A 273 35.69 -18.73 12.93
CA LEU A 273 35.77 -17.28 12.89
C LEU A 273 37.23 -16.78 12.76
N GLY A 274 37.56 -16.14 11.64
CA GLY A 274 38.73 -15.27 11.51
C GLY A 274 38.34 -13.90 10.96
N GLY A 275 38.46 -12.83 11.76
CA GLY A 275 38.35 -11.46 11.25
C GLY A 275 38.05 -10.37 12.27
N LEU A 276 38.90 -9.33 12.27
CA LEU A 276 38.80 -8.06 13.02
C LEU A 276 37.60 -7.22 12.50
N GLY A 277 36.44 -7.34 13.14
CA GLY A 277 35.28 -6.47 12.88
C GLY A 277 35.23 -5.27 13.83
N MET A 278 34.52 -4.20 13.47
CA MET A 278 34.36 -3.01 14.33
C MET A 278 33.84 -3.38 15.74
N ASP A 279 34.72 -3.25 16.73
CA ASP A 279 34.45 -3.57 18.14
C ASP A 279 33.73 -2.46 18.92
N CYS A 280 33.22 -1.42 18.23
CA CYS A 280 32.63 -0.27 18.90
C CYS A 280 31.26 -0.62 19.52
N PRO A 281 31.02 -0.30 20.82
CA PRO A 281 29.73 -0.48 21.45
C PRO A 281 28.64 0.37 20.77
N ILE A 282 27.38 0.06 21.05
CA ILE A 282 26.22 0.80 20.53
C ILE A 282 26.10 2.13 21.29
N SER A 283 26.23 3.23 20.55
CA SER A 283 26.13 4.57 21.13
C SER A 283 24.67 4.95 21.41
N GLY A 284 24.44 5.76 22.46
CA GLY A 284 23.09 6.29 22.75
C GLY A 284 22.56 7.20 21.62
N ALA A 285 23.45 7.84 20.87
CA ALA A 285 23.09 8.66 19.71
C ALA A 285 22.49 7.82 18.56
N GLU A 286 23.08 6.66 18.26
CA GLU A 286 22.51 5.71 17.28
C GLU A 286 21.08 5.31 17.66
N VAL A 287 20.87 4.96 18.94
CA VAL A 287 19.57 4.55 19.47
C VAL A 287 18.55 5.68 19.41
N ALA A 288 18.92 6.87 19.88
CA ALA A 288 18.05 8.05 19.87
C ALA A 288 17.58 8.40 18.45
N GLU A 289 18.48 8.35 17.47
CA GLU A 289 18.15 8.66 16.09
C GLU A 289 17.19 7.61 15.48
N VAL A 290 17.39 6.33 15.76
CA VAL A 290 16.45 5.27 15.33
C VAL A 290 15.08 5.44 15.98
N VAL A 291 15.02 5.74 17.28
CA VAL A 291 13.77 5.95 18.02
C VAL A 291 12.99 7.15 17.47
N LYS A 292 13.69 8.25 17.14
CA LYS A 292 13.10 9.44 16.52
C LYS A 292 12.42 9.12 15.19
N GLN A 293 13.06 8.29 14.37
CA GLN A 293 12.57 7.85 13.06
C GLN A 293 11.46 6.79 13.10
N LEU A 294 11.10 6.25 14.28
CA LEU A 294 10.02 5.26 14.37
C LEU A 294 8.70 5.83 13.84
N HIS A 295 7.89 5.00 13.18
CA HIS A 295 6.56 5.44 12.76
C HIS A 295 5.58 5.33 13.94
N SER A 296 4.94 6.45 14.34
CA SER A 296 4.05 6.52 15.50
C SER A 296 2.78 5.63 15.42
N GLY A 297 2.57 4.95 14.29
CA GLY A 297 1.40 4.13 14.00
C GLY A 297 1.64 2.62 13.89
N GLY A 298 2.80 2.09 14.24
CA GLY A 298 3.08 0.64 14.19
C GLY A 298 2.13 -0.19 15.06
N ALA A 299 1.77 -1.39 14.61
CA ALA A 299 1.15 -2.39 15.48
C ALA A 299 2.25 -3.00 16.38
N PRO A 300 1.97 -3.20 17.69
CA PRO A 300 2.95 -3.82 18.58
C PRO A 300 3.13 -5.30 18.27
N GLY A 301 4.24 -5.87 18.74
CA GLY A 301 4.53 -7.30 18.68
C GLY A 301 3.80 -8.07 19.80
N ALA A 302 4.35 -9.21 20.19
CA ALA A 302 3.85 -9.98 21.34
C ALA A 302 4.02 -9.22 22.67
N ASP A 303 5.02 -8.35 22.73
CA ASP A 303 5.42 -7.50 23.87
C ASP A 303 4.44 -6.36 24.19
N GLU A 304 3.49 -6.08 23.31
CA GLU A 304 2.54 -4.96 23.40
C GLU A 304 3.16 -3.54 23.47
N VAL A 305 4.49 -3.42 23.37
CA VAL A 305 5.23 -2.15 23.38
C VAL A 305 4.94 -1.36 22.11
N ARG A 306 4.45 -0.12 22.28
CA ARG A 306 4.05 0.76 21.16
C ARG A 306 5.13 1.80 20.85
N PRO A 307 5.18 2.30 19.60
CA PRO A 307 6.10 3.38 19.22
C PRO A 307 5.96 4.64 20.06
N GLY A 308 4.75 4.92 20.56
CA GLY A 308 4.50 6.04 21.45
C GLY A 308 5.29 5.97 22.76
N TYR A 309 5.52 4.76 23.30
CA TYR A 309 6.27 4.58 24.55
C TYR A 309 7.74 4.94 24.36
N LEU A 310 8.38 4.37 23.34
CA LEU A 310 9.79 4.61 23.06
C LEU A 310 10.06 6.08 22.67
N LYS A 311 9.16 6.71 21.90
CA LYS A 311 9.29 8.13 21.53
C LYS A 311 9.07 9.09 22.69
N ALA A 312 8.38 8.67 23.74
CA ALA A 312 8.13 9.48 24.91
C ALA A 312 9.30 9.48 25.89
N MET A 313 10.24 8.53 25.77
CA MET A 313 11.42 8.43 26.62
C MET A 313 12.30 9.66 26.53
N ASP A 314 12.81 10.08 27.69
CA ASP A 314 13.86 11.06 27.82
C ASP A 314 15.26 10.41 27.76
N VAL A 315 16.28 11.19 28.10
CA VAL A 315 17.68 10.74 28.09
C VAL A 315 17.90 9.54 29.02
N VAL A 316 17.18 9.44 30.14
CA VAL A 316 17.31 8.33 31.09
C VAL A 316 16.65 7.06 30.56
N GLY A 317 15.44 7.19 29.98
CA GLY A 317 14.80 6.04 29.32
C GLY A 317 15.62 5.49 28.15
N LEU A 318 16.23 6.40 27.37
CA LEU A 318 17.10 6.02 26.26
C LEU A 318 18.44 5.41 26.72
N SER A 319 19.00 5.85 27.85
CA SER A 319 20.22 5.26 28.39
C SER A 319 19.97 3.83 28.89
N TRP A 320 18.81 3.55 29.49
CA TRP A 320 18.42 2.19 29.86
C TRP A 320 18.28 1.29 28.63
N LEU A 321 17.59 1.77 27.58
CA LEU A 321 17.46 1.02 26.33
C LEU A 321 18.83 0.76 25.67
N THR A 322 19.74 1.74 25.74
CA THR A 322 21.11 1.63 25.23
C THR A 322 21.94 0.62 26.04
N ARG A 323 21.77 0.58 27.36
CA ARG A 323 22.39 -0.44 28.23
C ARG A 323 21.96 -1.84 27.80
N LEU A 324 20.66 -2.06 27.58
CA LEU A 324 20.13 -3.34 27.13
C LEU A 324 20.72 -3.77 25.78
N TYR A 325 20.85 -2.85 24.82
CA TYR A 325 21.46 -3.17 23.52
C TYR A 325 22.96 -3.46 23.60
N ASN A 326 23.69 -2.82 24.51
CA ASN A 326 25.10 -3.11 24.72
C ASN A 326 25.32 -4.47 25.39
N ILE A 327 24.44 -4.86 26.32
CA ILE A 327 24.44 -6.22 26.88
C ILE A 327 24.17 -7.23 25.76
N ALA A 328 23.20 -6.97 24.88
CA ALA A 328 22.93 -7.83 23.72
C ALA A 328 24.12 -7.94 22.76
N TRP A 329 24.79 -6.81 22.51
CA TRP A 329 25.96 -6.72 21.64
C TRP A 329 27.16 -7.48 22.18
N SER A 330 27.48 -7.33 23.47
CA SER A 330 28.64 -7.98 24.09
C SER A 330 28.42 -9.48 24.32
N SER A 331 27.24 -9.88 24.77
CA SER A 331 26.89 -11.28 25.04
C SER A 331 26.66 -12.10 23.77
N GLY A 332 26.33 -11.45 22.65
CA GLY A 332 25.88 -12.15 21.45
C GLY A 332 24.53 -12.86 21.64
N ALA A 333 23.73 -12.42 22.60
CA ALA A 333 22.39 -12.94 22.88
C ALA A 333 21.35 -11.80 22.86
N VAL A 334 20.08 -12.14 22.63
CA VAL A 334 18.95 -11.20 22.69
C VAL A 334 17.83 -11.80 23.54
N PRO A 335 16.95 -10.97 24.14
CA PRO A 335 15.80 -11.47 24.87
C PRO A 335 14.93 -12.41 24.03
N ARG A 336 14.41 -13.48 24.63
CA ARG A 336 13.59 -14.50 23.95
C ARG A 336 12.33 -13.91 23.31
N GLU A 337 11.76 -12.87 23.92
CA GLU A 337 10.60 -12.16 23.36
C GLU A 337 10.93 -11.46 22.03
N TRP A 338 12.16 -11.01 21.82
CA TRP A 338 12.58 -10.41 20.55
C TRP A 338 12.75 -11.45 19.44
N GLN A 339 12.89 -12.70 19.82
CA GLN A 339 12.96 -13.85 18.91
C GLN A 339 11.57 -14.42 18.57
N THR A 340 10.52 -13.94 19.24
CA THR A 340 9.13 -14.38 19.03
C THR A 340 8.40 -13.49 18.01
N GLY A 341 7.91 -14.10 16.93
CA GLY A 341 7.16 -13.43 15.87
C GLY A 341 5.67 -13.77 15.86
N VAL A 342 4.80 -12.78 15.68
CA VAL A 342 3.35 -13.02 15.46
C VAL A 342 3.02 -12.88 13.98
N VAL A 343 2.80 -14.00 13.30
CA VAL A 343 2.45 -14.06 11.88
C VAL A 343 0.97 -13.71 11.69
N VAL A 344 0.72 -12.70 10.86
CA VAL A 344 -0.64 -12.27 10.47
C VAL A 344 -0.80 -12.47 8.97
N PRO A 345 -1.68 -13.38 8.51
CA PRO A 345 -1.90 -13.60 7.09
C PRO A 345 -2.67 -12.43 6.46
N ILE A 346 -2.15 -11.91 5.36
CA ILE A 346 -2.76 -10.85 4.56
C ILE A 346 -3.06 -11.38 3.16
N PHE A 347 -4.32 -11.32 2.78
CA PHE A 347 -4.78 -11.79 1.48
C PHE A 347 -4.12 -11.01 0.33
N LYS A 348 -3.53 -11.74 -0.63
CA LYS A 348 -2.87 -11.18 -1.83
C LYS A 348 -3.83 -11.15 -3.02
N LYS A 349 -4.24 -12.32 -3.54
CA LYS A 349 -5.09 -12.50 -4.73
C LYS A 349 -5.66 -13.93 -4.78
N GLY A 350 -6.68 -14.18 -5.61
CA GLY A 350 -7.23 -15.53 -5.82
C GLY A 350 -8.42 -15.89 -4.90
N ASP A 351 -8.56 -17.16 -4.55
CA ASP A 351 -9.57 -17.62 -3.60
C ASP A 351 -9.15 -17.29 -2.16
N LEU A 352 -10.07 -16.73 -1.36
CA LEU A 352 -9.91 -16.40 0.06
C LEU A 352 -9.80 -17.65 0.94
N ARG A 353 -10.18 -18.83 0.44
CA ARG A 353 -10.17 -20.08 1.22
C ARG A 353 -8.83 -20.81 1.17
N VAL A 354 -7.92 -20.40 0.29
CA VAL A 354 -6.64 -21.08 0.04
C VAL A 354 -5.51 -20.34 0.77
N CYS A 355 -4.75 -21.04 1.62
CA CYS A 355 -3.68 -20.44 2.43
C CYS A 355 -2.53 -19.85 1.59
N SER A 356 -2.17 -20.47 0.46
CA SER A 356 -1.08 -20.00 -0.42
C SER A 356 -1.33 -18.63 -1.06
N ASN A 357 -2.59 -18.18 -1.08
CA ASN A 357 -3.01 -16.87 -1.58
C ASN A 357 -2.79 -15.74 -0.56
N TYR A 358 -2.24 -16.05 0.60
CA TYR A 358 -1.96 -15.08 1.67
C TYR A 358 -0.45 -14.90 1.88
N ARG A 359 -0.08 -13.69 2.28
CA ARG A 359 1.26 -13.33 2.72
C ARG A 359 1.29 -13.26 4.24
N GLY A 360 2.17 -14.01 4.89
CA GLY A 360 2.41 -13.90 6.33
C GLY A 360 3.24 -12.66 6.64
N ILE A 361 2.70 -11.69 7.38
CA ILE A 361 3.49 -10.58 7.93
C ILE A 361 3.81 -10.88 9.39
N THR A 362 5.09 -10.85 9.75
CA THR A 362 5.54 -11.11 11.11
C THR A 362 5.62 -9.81 11.91
N LEU A 363 4.82 -9.74 12.97
CA LEU A 363 4.89 -8.67 13.96
C LEU A 363 5.92 -9.06 15.03
N LEU A 364 7.07 -8.39 14.99
CA LEU A 364 8.16 -8.51 15.97
C LEU A 364 8.02 -7.48 17.09
N SER A 365 8.65 -7.76 18.24
CA SER A 365 8.85 -6.83 19.34
C SER A 365 9.44 -5.49 18.86
N LEU A 366 8.93 -4.38 19.39
CA LEU A 366 9.35 -3.07 18.93
C LEU A 366 10.78 -2.72 19.37
N PRO A 367 11.21 -2.91 20.63
CA PRO A 367 12.61 -2.80 21.01
C PRO A 367 13.54 -3.69 20.17
N GLY A 368 13.14 -4.94 19.89
CA GLY A 368 13.87 -5.81 18.96
C GLY A 368 13.99 -5.23 17.53
N LYS A 369 12.97 -4.51 17.03
CA LYS A 369 13.04 -3.80 15.74
C LYS A 369 13.97 -2.60 15.78
N VAL A 370 14.03 -1.87 16.89
CA VAL A 370 14.96 -0.75 17.08
C VAL A 370 16.39 -1.28 17.06
N TYR A 371 16.68 -2.33 17.83
CA TYR A 371 17.97 -3.02 17.79
C TYR A 371 18.33 -3.49 16.37
N SER A 372 17.40 -4.17 15.69
CA SER A 372 17.60 -4.63 14.31
C SER A 372 17.89 -3.46 13.34
N LYS A 373 17.30 -2.28 13.56
CA LYS A 373 17.53 -1.09 12.73
C LYS A 373 18.89 -0.43 13.02
N VAL A 374 19.37 -0.49 14.25
CA VAL A 374 20.75 -0.08 14.59
C VAL A 374 21.75 -0.99 13.87
N LEU A 375 21.57 -2.31 13.96
CA LEU A 375 22.41 -3.27 13.25
C LEU A 375 22.35 -3.06 11.74
N GLU A 376 21.17 -2.79 11.19
CA GLU A 376 21.00 -2.54 9.74
C GLU A 376 21.82 -1.35 9.26
N ARG A 377 21.92 -0.26 10.03
CA ARG A 377 22.75 0.89 9.65
C ARG A 377 24.22 0.52 9.60
N ARG A 378 24.71 -0.26 10.57
CA ARG A 378 26.10 -0.74 10.64
C ARG A 378 26.42 -1.72 9.49
N VAL A 379 25.50 -2.62 9.17
CA VAL A 379 25.66 -3.52 8.01
C VAL A 379 25.65 -2.71 6.72
N ARG A 380 24.70 -1.79 6.56
CA ARG A 380 24.57 -0.98 5.35
C ARG A 380 25.83 -0.15 5.07
N SER A 381 26.46 0.45 6.09
CA SER A 381 27.71 1.19 5.90
C SER A 381 28.86 0.34 5.34
N ILE A 382 28.81 -0.99 5.51
CA ILE A 382 29.84 -1.92 5.01
C ILE A 382 29.46 -2.42 3.60
N VAL A 383 28.20 -2.81 3.38
CA VAL A 383 27.78 -3.50 2.15
C VAL A 383 27.35 -2.57 1.03
N GLU A 384 26.87 -1.35 1.32
CA GLU A 384 26.22 -0.49 0.31
C GLU A 384 27.15 -0.09 -0.84
N SER A 385 28.43 0.13 -0.56
CA SER A 385 29.45 0.46 -1.58
C SER A 385 29.86 -0.75 -2.42
N GLN A 386 29.56 -1.96 -1.95
CA GLN A 386 29.91 -3.21 -2.62
C GLN A 386 28.76 -3.77 -3.44
N ILE A 387 27.52 -3.38 -3.19
CA ILE A 387 26.34 -3.85 -3.95
C ILE A 387 26.35 -3.21 -5.35
N GLU A 388 26.15 -4.06 -6.36
CA GLU A 388 26.23 -3.66 -7.77
C GLU A 388 25.06 -2.77 -8.18
N GLU A 389 25.26 -1.99 -9.24
CA GLU A 389 24.27 -1.00 -9.69
C GLU A 389 23.00 -1.67 -10.23
N GLU A 390 23.12 -2.90 -10.72
CA GLU A 390 22.04 -3.75 -11.21
C GLU A 390 21.02 -4.10 -10.12
N GLN A 391 21.37 -4.03 -8.84
CA GLN A 391 20.45 -4.19 -7.73
C GLN A 391 19.93 -2.83 -7.25
N CYS A 392 18.67 -2.52 -7.54
CA CYS A 392 18.01 -1.28 -7.13
C CYS A 392 17.02 -1.45 -5.97
N GLY A 393 16.68 -2.70 -5.59
CA GLY A 393 15.71 -2.97 -4.54
C GLY A 393 16.19 -2.52 -3.16
N PHE A 394 15.32 -1.87 -2.37
CA PHE A 394 15.58 -1.47 -0.98
C PHE A 394 16.86 -0.63 -0.72
N ARG A 395 17.34 0.08 -1.74
CA ARG A 395 18.49 0.99 -1.65
C ARG A 395 18.07 2.46 -1.59
N PRO A 396 18.81 3.30 -0.85
CA PRO A 396 18.53 4.73 -0.81
C PRO A 396 18.80 5.37 -2.18
N GLY A 397 17.90 6.26 -2.63
CA GLY A 397 18.07 6.95 -3.92
C GLY A 397 17.89 6.08 -5.16
N ARG A 398 17.36 4.86 -5.01
CA ARG A 398 16.97 3.97 -6.10
C ARG A 398 15.50 3.60 -5.97
N GLY A 399 14.77 3.66 -7.08
CA GLY A 399 13.34 3.38 -7.16
C GLY A 399 13.01 2.32 -8.20
N THR A 400 11.73 1.94 -8.27
CA THR A 400 11.26 1.04 -9.33
C THR A 400 11.38 1.69 -10.71
N VAL A 401 11.29 3.02 -10.78
CA VAL A 401 11.37 3.79 -12.03
C VAL A 401 12.75 3.63 -12.68
N ASP A 402 13.82 3.53 -11.91
CA ASP A 402 15.18 3.40 -12.46
C ASP A 402 15.32 2.12 -13.27
N GLN A 403 14.88 0.97 -12.72
CA GLN A 403 14.92 -0.30 -13.45
C GLN A 403 13.96 -0.34 -14.63
N LEU A 404 12.78 0.26 -14.47
CA LEU A 404 11.81 0.38 -15.54
C LEU A 404 12.35 1.23 -16.69
N TYR A 405 13.09 2.29 -16.37
CA TYR A 405 13.72 3.19 -17.33
C TYR A 405 14.88 2.50 -18.06
N THR A 406 15.78 1.82 -17.33
CA THR A 406 16.87 1.05 -17.93
C THR A 406 16.34 0.00 -18.91
N LEU A 407 15.37 -0.81 -18.49
CA LEU A 407 14.76 -1.81 -19.39
C LEU A 407 14.08 -1.16 -20.60
N ALA A 408 13.38 -0.05 -20.40
CA ALA A 408 12.74 0.70 -21.49
C ALA A 408 13.76 1.20 -22.51
N ARG A 409 14.86 1.82 -22.07
CA ARG A 409 15.92 2.34 -22.94
C ARG A 409 16.61 1.23 -23.73
N VAL A 410 16.89 0.11 -23.08
CA VAL A 410 17.48 -1.07 -23.71
C VAL A 410 16.55 -1.61 -24.82
N MET A 411 15.26 -1.74 -24.54
CA MET A 411 14.26 -2.17 -25.54
C MET A 411 14.14 -1.17 -26.69
N GLU A 412 14.09 0.13 -26.41
CA GLU A 412 13.97 1.17 -27.44
C GLU A 412 15.20 1.21 -28.35
N GLY A 413 16.41 1.15 -27.78
CA GLY A 413 17.65 1.11 -28.56
C GLY A 413 17.75 -0.13 -29.45
N ALA A 414 17.43 -1.30 -28.91
CA ALA A 414 17.39 -2.53 -29.71
C ALA A 414 16.38 -2.45 -30.87
N TRP A 415 15.23 -1.85 -30.63
CA TRP A 415 14.22 -1.64 -31.68
C TRP A 415 14.73 -0.71 -32.80
N GLU A 416 15.38 0.39 -32.41
CA GLU A 416 15.99 1.37 -33.32
C GLU A 416 17.07 0.72 -34.20
N PHE A 417 18.00 -0.01 -33.59
CA PHE A 417 19.10 -0.68 -34.29
C PHE A 417 18.74 -2.06 -34.88
N ALA A 418 17.47 -2.46 -34.84
CA ALA A 418 16.99 -3.75 -35.35
C ALA A 418 17.70 -4.98 -34.73
N GLN A 419 18.11 -4.87 -33.47
CA GLN A 419 18.77 -5.95 -32.74
C GLN A 419 17.73 -6.70 -31.89
N PRO A 420 17.69 -8.03 -31.95
CA PRO A 420 16.80 -8.81 -31.10
C PRO A 420 17.27 -8.74 -29.65
N ILE A 421 16.32 -8.63 -28.71
CA ILE A 421 16.59 -8.79 -27.28
C ILE A 421 15.73 -9.92 -26.74
N HIS A 422 16.40 -10.87 -26.10
CA HIS A 422 15.78 -11.96 -25.37
C HIS A 422 15.77 -11.61 -23.88
N MET A 423 14.61 -11.75 -23.25
CA MET A 423 14.38 -11.42 -21.85
C MET A 423 13.80 -12.64 -21.12
N CYS A 424 14.33 -12.92 -19.93
CA CYS A 424 13.74 -13.89 -19.01
C CYS A 424 13.40 -13.19 -17.70
N PHE A 425 12.10 -13.17 -17.37
CA PHE A 425 11.60 -12.69 -16.09
C PHE A 425 11.57 -13.85 -15.11
N VAL A 426 12.46 -13.84 -14.12
CA VAL A 426 12.63 -14.94 -13.18
C VAL A 426 11.87 -14.64 -11.89
N ASP A 427 10.98 -15.56 -11.50
CA ASP A 427 10.30 -15.55 -10.19
C ASP A 427 10.91 -16.62 -9.29
N LEU A 428 11.33 -16.23 -8.09
CA LEU A 428 11.87 -17.14 -7.09
C LEU A 428 10.77 -17.66 -6.15
N GLU A 429 10.79 -18.95 -5.85
CA GLU A 429 9.79 -19.56 -4.98
C GLU A 429 9.92 -19.08 -3.54
N LYS A 430 9.00 -18.19 -3.12
CA LYS A 430 8.90 -17.72 -1.73
C LYS A 430 10.25 -17.24 -1.18
N ALA A 431 10.96 -16.44 -1.99
CA ALA A 431 12.37 -16.12 -1.81
C ALA A 431 12.74 -15.70 -0.37
N TYR A 432 11.97 -14.78 0.23
CA TYR A 432 12.19 -14.33 1.61
C TYR A 432 12.09 -15.45 2.66
N ASP A 433 11.15 -16.37 2.48
CA ASP A 433 10.81 -17.40 3.46
C ASP A 433 11.78 -18.60 3.38
N ARG A 434 12.52 -18.74 2.27
CA ARG A 434 13.39 -19.89 2.00
C ARG A 434 14.89 -19.63 2.10
N VAL A 435 15.34 -18.39 2.31
CA VAL A 435 16.78 -18.07 2.43
C VAL A 435 17.46 -18.97 3.48
N PRO A 436 18.45 -19.79 3.09
CA PRO A 436 19.23 -20.58 4.04
C PRO A 436 20.14 -19.67 4.88
N ARG A 437 20.06 -19.80 6.21
CA ARG A 437 20.80 -18.93 7.12
C ARG A 437 22.31 -19.16 7.08
N GLY A 438 22.75 -20.43 6.97
CA GLY A 438 24.18 -20.75 6.85
C GLY A 438 24.83 -20.06 5.65
N THR A 439 24.26 -20.22 4.46
CA THR A 439 24.72 -19.54 3.23
C THR A 439 24.67 -18.02 3.36
N LEU A 440 23.65 -17.47 4.02
CA LEU A 440 23.56 -16.05 4.28
C LEU A 440 24.70 -15.54 5.18
N TRP A 441 25.07 -16.28 6.23
CA TRP A 441 26.19 -15.91 7.11
C TRP A 441 27.52 -15.89 6.36
N GLY A 442 27.79 -16.91 5.54
CA GLY A 442 28.97 -16.93 4.66
C GLY A 442 28.96 -15.76 3.67
N THR A 443 27.80 -15.44 3.09
CA THR A 443 27.63 -14.27 2.21
C THR A 443 27.97 -12.96 2.92
N LEU A 444 27.52 -12.78 4.16
CA LEU A 444 27.84 -11.57 4.93
C LEU A 444 29.33 -11.44 5.22
N GLN A 445 30.01 -12.56 5.52
CA GLN A 445 31.46 -12.58 5.71
C GLN A 445 32.21 -12.20 4.42
N GLU A 446 31.78 -12.71 3.26
CA GLU A 446 32.33 -12.34 1.95
C GLU A 446 32.25 -10.82 1.68
N TYR A 447 31.21 -10.15 2.18
CA TYR A 447 31.02 -8.70 2.06
C TYR A 447 31.66 -7.90 3.21
N GLY A 448 32.48 -8.54 4.06
CA GLY A 448 33.21 -7.89 5.16
C GLY A 448 32.42 -7.71 6.46
N VAL A 449 31.24 -8.33 6.59
CA VAL A 449 30.45 -8.31 7.83
C VAL A 449 30.84 -9.51 8.70
N GLY A 450 31.84 -9.29 9.57
CA GLY A 450 32.36 -10.29 10.51
C GLY A 450 32.24 -9.90 11.99
N GLY A 451 32.91 -10.67 12.85
CA GLY A 451 33.10 -10.36 14.27
C GLY A 451 31.81 -10.22 15.09
N PHE A 452 31.76 -9.23 15.98
CA PHE A 452 30.61 -8.97 16.85
C PHE A 452 29.34 -8.63 16.07
N LEU A 453 29.45 -7.96 14.92
CA LEU A 453 28.28 -7.59 14.12
C LEU A 453 27.57 -8.82 13.57
N LEU A 454 28.32 -9.79 13.04
CA LEU A 454 27.75 -11.04 12.56
C LEU A 454 27.10 -11.83 13.70
N ARG A 455 27.76 -11.93 14.87
CA ARG A 455 27.19 -12.59 16.06
C ARG A 455 25.89 -11.93 16.52
N ALA A 456 25.83 -10.60 16.55
CA ALA A 456 24.64 -9.84 16.90
C ALA A 456 23.48 -10.06 15.90
N ILE A 457 23.79 -10.27 14.62
CA ILE A 457 22.78 -10.62 13.62
C ILE A 457 22.32 -12.05 13.83
N GLN A 458 23.24 -13.01 14.01
CA GLN A 458 22.92 -14.42 14.25
C GLN A 458 22.05 -14.61 15.49
N SER A 459 22.33 -13.88 16.58
CA SER A 459 21.56 -13.95 17.83
C SER A 459 20.09 -13.61 17.63
N LEU A 460 19.77 -12.70 16.70
CA LEU A 460 18.39 -12.41 16.33
C LEU A 460 17.71 -13.62 15.70
N TYR A 461 18.40 -14.49 14.96
CA TYR A 461 17.79 -15.57 14.18
C TYR A 461 17.88 -16.97 14.84
N GLN A 462 18.91 -17.27 15.64
CA GLN A 462 19.21 -18.62 16.17
C GLN A 462 18.02 -19.35 16.83
N ARG A 463 17.24 -18.67 17.67
CA ARG A 463 16.10 -19.29 18.39
C ARG A 463 14.75 -18.68 17.98
N SER A 464 14.60 -18.38 16.69
CA SER A 464 13.36 -17.80 16.17
C SER A 464 12.17 -18.74 16.37
N VAL A 465 11.13 -18.26 17.03
CA VAL A 465 9.83 -18.94 17.13
C VAL A 465 8.72 -18.04 16.58
N SER A 466 7.67 -18.63 16.04
CA SER A 466 6.53 -17.89 15.52
C SER A 466 5.21 -18.49 16.00
N LEU A 467 4.18 -17.65 16.04
CA LEU A 467 2.79 -18.07 16.22
C LEU A 467 1.91 -17.35 15.21
N VAL A 468 0.79 -17.97 14.81
CA VAL A 468 -0.15 -17.37 13.87
C VAL A 468 -1.30 -16.71 14.61
N ARG A 469 -1.69 -15.50 14.19
CA ARG A 469 -2.83 -14.77 14.75
C ARG A 469 -3.88 -14.44 13.69
N ILE A 470 -5.09 -14.96 13.89
CA ILE A 470 -6.21 -14.81 12.95
C ILE A 470 -7.49 -14.51 13.72
N ALA A 471 -8.22 -13.48 13.28
CA ALA A 471 -9.50 -13.06 13.85
C ALA A 471 -9.50 -12.83 15.39
N GLY A 472 -8.32 -12.58 15.98
CA GLY A 472 -8.14 -12.41 17.42
C GLY A 472 -7.67 -13.66 18.17
N SER A 473 -7.75 -14.84 17.55
CA SER A 473 -7.23 -16.10 18.09
C SER A 473 -5.75 -16.27 17.75
N LYS A 474 -5.00 -16.96 18.63
CA LYS A 474 -3.57 -17.28 18.48
C LYS A 474 -3.38 -18.79 18.39
N SER A 475 -2.43 -19.26 17.57
CA SER A 475 -1.96 -20.64 17.58
C SER A 475 -0.91 -20.88 18.66
N ASP A 476 -0.53 -22.14 18.84
CA ASP A 476 0.70 -22.50 19.55
C ASP A 476 1.95 -21.99 18.82
N LEU A 477 3.04 -21.93 19.57
CA LEU A 477 4.38 -21.60 19.06
C LEU A 477 4.93 -22.74 18.20
N PHE A 478 5.67 -22.39 17.16
CA PHE A 478 6.47 -23.30 16.34
C PHE A 478 7.84 -22.69 16.02
N PRO A 479 8.90 -23.50 15.90
CA PRO A 479 10.23 -23.01 15.56
C PRO A 479 10.31 -22.52 14.10
N VAL A 480 11.23 -21.60 13.81
CA VAL A 480 11.48 -21.09 12.45
C VAL A 480 12.97 -21.21 12.15
N ARG A 481 13.33 -22.19 11.31
CA ARG A 481 14.73 -22.56 11.03
C ARG A 481 15.31 -21.86 9.80
N VAL A 482 14.51 -21.62 8.77
CA VAL A 482 14.96 -20.95 7.54
C VAL A 482 14.31 -19.58 7.35
N GLY A 483 14.79 -18.85 6.35
CA GLY A 483 14.19 -17.61 5.90
C GLY A 483 14.50 -16.39 6.76
N LEU A 484 14.11 -15.25 6.21
CA LEU A 484 14.23 -13.94 6.81
C LEU A 484 12.88 -13.49 7.39
N ARG A 485 12.93 -12.68 8.46
CA ARG A 485 11.73 -12.22 9.16
C ARG A 485 11.01 -11.10 8.38
N GLN A 486 9.89 -11.41 7.75
CA GLN A 486 9.09 -10.41 7.04
C GLN A 486 8.57 -9.32 7.99
N GLY A 487 9.07 -8.09 7.83
CA GLY A 487 8.74 -6.95 8.69
C GLY A 487 9.85 -6.56 9.69
N CYS A 488 10.98 -7.26 9.68
CA CYS A 488 12.21 -6.83 10.32
C CYS A 488 12.91 -5.75 9.47
N PRO A 489 13.37 -4.62 10.06
CA PRO A 489 14.10 -3.59 9.32
C PRO A 489 15.43 -4.05 8.72
N LEU A 490 16.07 -5.07 9.30
CA LEU A 490 17.35 -5.62 8.86
C LEU A 490 17.21 -6.56 7.66
N SER A 491 16.11 -7.32 7.57
CA SER A 491 15.93 -8.35 6.54
C SER A 491 16.05 -7.86 5.09
N PRO A 492 15.59 -6.66 4.69
CA PRO A 492 15.80 -6.17 3.34
C PRO A 492 17.27 -6.07 2.92
N VAL A 493 18.16 -5.55 3.79
CA VAL A 493 19.60 -5.42 3.49
C VAL A 493 20.26 -6.80 3.37
N LEU A 494 19.91 -7.71 4.27
CA LEU A 494 20.40 -9.09 4.21
C LEU A 494 19.99 -9.77 2.90
N PHE A 495 18.73 -9.57 2.48
CA PHE A 495 18.20 -10.18 1.27
C PHE A 495 18.85 -9.63 0.00
N ILE A 496 19.01 -8.31 -0.12
CA ILE A 496 19.62 -7.72 -1.33
C ILE A 496 21.11 -8.08 -1.43
N THR A 497 21.83 -8.18 -0.31
CA THR A 497 23.24 -8.61 -0.30
C THR A 497 23.35 -10.07 -0.75
N PHE A 498 22.43 -10.92 -0.30
CA PHE A 498 22.36 -12.32 -0.73
C PHE A 498 22.04 -12.46 -2.22
N MET A 499 21.06 -11.70 -2.73
CA MET A 499 20.71 -11.70 -4.15
C MET A 499 21.83 -11.11 -5.02
N ASP A 500 22.52 -10.08 -4.54
CA ASP A 500 23.69 -9.48 -5.21
C ASP A 500 24.82 -10.50 -5.37
N ARG A 501 25.09 -11.33 -4.35
CA ARG A 501 26.07 -12.42 -4.46
C ARG A 501 25.73 -13.41 -5.57
N ILE A 502 24.46 -13.86 -5.62
CA ILE A 502 23.98 -14.78 -6.65
C ILE A 502 24.15 -14.15 -8.04
N SER A 503 23.71 -12.89 -8.19
CA SER A 503 23.85 -12.13 -9.44
C SER A 503 25.31 -12.04 -9.88
N ARG A 504 26.21 -11.63 -8.98
CA ARG A 504 27.64 -11.46 -9.25
C ARG A 504 28.30 -12.76 -9.71
N ARG A 505 27.98 -13.89 -9.08
CA ARG A 505 28.52 -15.21 -9.43
C ARG A 505 27.93 -15.79 -10.72
N SER A 506 26.69 -15.40 -11.04
CA SER A 506 26.03 -15.84 -12.28
C SER A 506 26.51 -15.11 -13.54
N ARG A 507 27.34 -14.06 -13.38
CA ARG A 507 27.80 -13.23 -14.50
C ARG A 507 28.63 -14.02 -15.50
N GLY A 508 28.47 -13.61 -16.76
CA GLY A 508 29.07 -14.24 -17.91
C GLY A 508 29.49 -13.25 -18.98
N VAL A 509 29.83 -13.79 -20.15
CA VAL A 509 30.08 -12.99 -21.37
C VAL A 509 28.75 -12.54 -22.01
N GLU A 510 27.66 -13.24 -21.68
CA GLU A 510 26.32 -13.08 -22.21
C GLU A 510 25.66 -11.83 -21.61
N CYS A 511 25.57 -10.76 -22.39
CA CYS A 511 24.96 -9.50 -21.99
C CYS A 511 24.47 -8.70 -23.19
N VAL A 512 23.64 -7.69 -22.94
CA VAL A 512 23.32 -6.65 -23.91
C VAL A 512 24.28 -5.49 -23.74
N GLU A 513 24.85 -4.99 -24.84
CA GLU A 513 25.64 -3.76 -24.83
C GLU A 513 24.75 -2.55 -25.08
N PHE A 514 24.78 -1.58 -24.18
CA PHE A 514 24.04 -0.33 -24.30
C PHE A 514 24.86 0.83 -23.75
N GLY A 515 25.13 1.85 -24.57
CA GLY A 515 25.89 3.04 -24.17
C GLY A 515 27.29 2.73 -23.61
N GLY A 516 27.98 1.72 -24.16
CA GLY A 516 29.30 1.28 -23.71
C GLY A 516 29.28 0.46 -22.41
N ARG A 517 28.10 0.11 -21.89
CA ARG A 517 27.94 -0.75 -20.70
C ARG A 517 27.35 -2.10 -21.07
N ARG A 518 27.82 -3.15 -20.39
CA ARG A 518 27.31 -4.51 -20.51
C ARG A 518 26.25 -4.75 -19.44
N ILE A 519 25.02 -5.04 -19.86
CA ILE A 519 23.87 -5.27 -18.98
C ILE A 519 23.39 -6.71 -19.19
N SER A 520 23.62 -7.57 -18.20
CA SER A 520 23.16 -8.97 -18.21
C SER A 520 21.92 -9.20 -17.35
N SER A 521 21.75 -8.41 -16.28
CA SER A 521 20.62 -8.57 -15.36
C SER A 521 20.14 -7.24 -14.77
N LEU A 522 18.86 -7.19 -14.40
CA LEU A 522 18.26 -6.11 -13.63
C LEU A 522 17.54 -6.74 -12.43
N LEU A 523 17.89 -6.31 -11.22
CA LEU A 523 17.34 -6.84 -9.99
C LEU A 523 16.59 -5.75 -9.21
N PHE A 524 15.40 -6.09 -8.76
CA PHE A 524 14.67 -5.32 -7.78
C PHE A 524 14.19 -6.25 -6.67
N ALA A 525 15.06 -6.44 -5.68
CA ALA A 525 14.89 -7.48 -4.67
C ALA A 525 14.75 -8.88 -5.30
N ASP A 526 13.55 -9.48 -5.25
CA ASP A 526 13.25 -10.82 -5.78
C ASP A 526 12.83 -10.81 -7.25
N ASP A 527 12.41 -9.67 -7.79
CA ASP A 527 12.07 -9.53 -9.20
C ASP A 527 13.37 -9.41 -10.02
N VAL A 528 13.70 -10.41 -10.84
CA VAL A 528 14.92 -10.48 -11.65
C VAL A 528 14.58 -10.53 -13.14
N VAL A 529 15.29 -9.73 -13.94
CA VAL A 529 15.22 -9.77 -15.42
C VAL A 529 16.59 -10.10 -15.95
N LEU A 530 16.72 -11.20 -16.69
CA LEU A 530 17.93 -11.55 -17.42
C LEU A 530 17.81 -11.10 -18.88
N LEU A 531 18.87 -10.53 -19.42
CA LEU A 531 18.92 -9.92 -20.76
C LEU A 531 20.08 -10.48 -21.57
N ALA A 532 19.81 -10.91 -22.80
CA ALA A 532 20.85 -11.28 -23.75
C ALA A 532 20.43 -11.01 -25.21
N SER A 533 21.43 -10.92 -26.08
CA SER A 533 21.24 -10.65 -27.52
C SER A 533 20.77 -11.88 -28.32
N SER A 534 20.88 -13.09 -27.75
CA SER A 534 20.43 -14.33 -28.40
C SER A 534 19.75 -15.29 -27.43
N SER A 535 18.94 -16.20 -27.96
CA SER A 535 18.28 -17.25 -27.16
C SER A 535 19.28 -18.21 -26.52
N SER A 536 20.39 -18.52 -27.20
CA SER A 536 21.43 -19.43 -26.69
C SER A 536 22.18 -18.79 -25.52
N ASP A 537 22.53 -17.51 -25.67
CA ASP A 537 23.22 -16.75 -24.62
C ASP A 537 22.31 -16.59 -23.39
N LEU A 538 21.01 -16.32 -23.61
CA LEU A 538 20.04 -16.23 -22.51
C LEU A 538 19.87 -17.57 -21.79
N GLN A 539 19.88 -18.69 -22.52
CA GLN A 539 19.80 -20.03 -21.92
C GLN A 539 21.04 -20.34 -21.06
N LEU A 540 22.23 -19.93 -21.52
CA LEU A 540 23.47 -20.12 -20.78
C LEU A 540 23.51 -19.25 -19.51
N LEU A 541 23.12 -17.98 -19.63
CA LEU A 541 22.98 -17.06 -18.50
C LEU A 541 21.95 -17.57 -17.48
N LEU A 542 20.78 -18.02 -17.95
CA LEU A 542 19.74 -18.60 -17.11
C LEU A 542 20.22 -19.89 -16.43
N GLY A 543 20.98 -20.73 -17.13
CA GLY A 543 21.58 -21.94 -16.56
C GLY A 543 22.55 -21.65 -15.44
N ARG A 544 23.46 -20.67 -15.62
CA ARG A 544 24.37 -20.22 -14.55
C ARG A 544 23.62 -19.62 -13.38
N PHE A 545 22.63 -18.76 -13.63
CA PHE A 545 21.80 -18.17 -12.58
C PHE A 545 21.02 -19.24 -11.80
N ALA A 546 20.48 -20.25 -12.49
CA ALA A 546 19.79 -21.37 -11.85
C ALA A 546 20.72 -22.22 -10.99
N ALA A 547 21.93 -22.52 -11.47
CA ALA A 547 22.94 -23.27 -10.73
C ALA A 547 23.38 -22.51 -9.46
N GLU A 548 23.63 -21.20 -9.56
CA GLU A 548 23.97 -20.37 -8.40
C GLU A 548 22.80 -20.24 -7.41
N CYS A 549 21.56 -20.15 -7.91
CA CYS A 549 20.38 -20.19 -7.05
C CYS A 549 20.30 -21.52 -6.29
N GLU A 550 20.47 -22.65 -6.96
CA GLU A 550 20.43 -23.99 -6.36
C GLU A 550 21.54 -24.18 -5.33
N ALA A 551 22.78 -23.77 -5.65
CA ALA A 551 23.91 -23.77 -4.73
C ALA A 551 23.66 -22.87 -3.51
N ALA A 552 22.92 -21.78 -3.68
CA ALA A 552 22.50 -20.90 -2.60
C ALA A 552 21.23 -21.40 -1.85
N GLY A 553 20.68 -22.56 -2.22
CA GLY A 553 19.47 -23.16 -1.63
C GLY A 553 18.16 -22.47 -2.02
N MET A 554 18.16 -21.72 -3.12
CA MET A 554 17.01 -21.04 -3.71
C MET A 554 16.46 -21.85 -4.90
N ARG A 555 15.18 -21.66 -5.21
CA ARG A 555 14.52 -22.33 -6.35
C ARG A 555 13.79 -21.35 -7.24
N ILE A 556 13.94 -21.53 -8.56
CA ILE A 556 13.21 -20.78 -9.58
C ILE A 556 11.82 -21.41 -9.77
N SER A 557 10.79 -20.57 -9.81
CA SER A 557 9.41 -20.98 -10.07
C SER A 557 9.16 -21.06 -11.58
N THR A 558 9.41 -22.20 -12.20
CA THR A 558 9.20 -22.43 -13.65
C THR A 558 7.80 -22.05 -14.14
N SER A 559 6.77 -22.27 -13.31
CA SER A 559 5.36 -21.92 -13.62
C SER A 559 5.02 -20.42 -13.61
N LYS A 560 5.91 -19.57 -13.10
CA LYS A 560 5.69 -18.11 -13.00
C LYS A 560 6.78 -17.29 -13.68
N SER A 561 7.95 -17.89 -13.89
CA SER A 561 8.98 -17.31 -14.72
C SER A 561 8.52 -17.36 -16.17
N GLU A 562 8.65 -16.24 -16.88
CA GLU A 562 8.16 -16.09 -18.24
C GLU A 562 9.28 -15.54 -19.13
N THR A 563 9.26 -15.88 -20.42
CA THR A 563 10.23 -15.39 -21.41
C THR A 563 9.55 -14.46 -22.39
N MET A 564 10.26 -13.44 -22.86
CA MET A 564 9.76 -12.48 -23.85
C MET A 564 10.89 -12.14 -24.81
N VAL A 565 10.54 -12.01 -26.09
CA VAL A 565 11.50 -11.59 -27.13
C VAL A 565 10.99 -10.31 -27.76
N LEU A 566 11.86 -9.32 -27.85
CA LEU A 566 11.65 -8.12 -28.65
C LEU A 566 12.42 -8.29 -29.96
N ASP A 567 11.71 -8.45 -31.07
CA ASP A 567 12.28 -8.50 -32.42
C ASP A 567 11.23 -8.01 -33.44
N ARG A 568 11.69 -7.57 -34.62
CA ARG A 568 10.83 -7.19 -35.75
C ARG A 568 10.08 -8.38 -36.35
N LYS A 569 10.57 -9.60 -36.11
CA LYS A 569 9.92 -10.86 -36.48
C LYS A 569 9.57 -11.66 -35.23
N ARG A 570 8.56 -12.51 -35.34
CA ARG A 570 8.24 -13.45 -34.26
C ARG A 570 9.32 -14.52 -34.19
N VAL A 571 10.09 -14.50 -33.11
CA VAL A 571 11.13 -15.48 -32.81
C VAL A 571 10.69 -16.34 -31.64
N ALA A 572 10.78 -17.66 -31.80
CA ALA A 572 10.51 -18.60 -30.72
C ALA A 572 11.73 -18.68 -29.79
N CYS A 573 11.49 -18.64 -28.48
CA CYS A 573 12.52 -18.70 -27.43
C CYS A 573 12.09 -19.74 -26.40
N HIS A 574 12.66 -20.93 -26.51
CA HIS A 574 12.35 -22.06 -25.65
C HIS A 574 13.45 -22.22 -24.60
N LEU A 575 13.32 -21.49 -23.50
CA LEU A 575 14.24 -21.63 -22.38
C LEU A 575 13.82 -22.78 -21.47
N ARG A 576 14.81 -23.46 -20.89
CA ARG A 576 14.61 -24.58 -19.97
C ARG A 576 15.33 -24.37 -18.65
N VAL A 577 14.67 -24.76 -17.56
CA VAL A 577 15.24 -24.83 -16.20
C VAL A 577 14.80 -26.16 -15.59
N GLY A 578 15.74 -26.98 -15.11
CA GLY A 578 15.42 -28.27 -14.50
C GLY A 578 14.67 -29.24 -15.43
N GLY A 579 14.83 -29.11 -16.75
CA GLY A 579 14.12 -29.92 -17.76
C GLY A 579 12.74 -29.38 -18.16
N GLU A 580 12.18 -28.40 -17.45
CA GLU A 580 10.90 -27.77 -17.77
C GLU A 580 11.09 -26.56 -18.70
N VAL A 581 10.17 -26.37 -19.65
CA VAL A 581 10.19 -25.24 -20.59
C VAL A 581 9.46 -24.05 -19.98
N LEU A 582 10.09 -22.87 -19.99
CA LEU A 582 9.47 -21.63 -19.54
C LEU A 582 8.47 -21.11 -20.59
N PRO A 583 7.28 -20.64 -20.18
CA PRO A 583 6.30 -20.07 -21.09
C PRO A 583 6.81 -18.77 -21.74
N GLN A 584 6.71 -18.70 -23.07
CA GLN A 584 6.95 -17.47 -23.82
C GLN A 584 5.68 -16.63 -23.91
N VAL A 585 5.79 -15.35 -23.56
CA VAL A 585 4.68 -14.38 -23.52
C VAL A 585 4.93 -13.19 -24.44
N GLU A 586 3.85 -12.60 -24.94
CA GLU A 586 3.90 -11.34 -25.71
C GLU A 586 3.81 -10.11 -24.80
N GLU A 587 3.35 -10.28 -23.56
CA GLU A 587 3.20 -9.20 -22.60
C GLU A 587 3.62 -9.64 -21.20
N PHE A 588 4.38 -8.81 -20.51
CA PHE A 588 4.81 -9.07 -19.13
C PHE A 588 4.63 -7.83 -18.25
N LYS A 589 4.19 -8.04 -17.00
CA LYS A 589 4.03 -6.96 -16.03
C LYS A 589 5.20 -6.91 -15.06
N TYR A 590 6.19 -6.08 -15.36
CA TYR A 590 7.38 -5.87 -14.53
C TYR A 590 7.25 -4.61 -13.66
N LEU A 591 7.53 -4.72 -12.34
CA LEU A 591 7.45 -3.62 -11.35
C LEU A 591 6.20 -2.74 -11.44
N GLY A 592 5.09 -3.37 -11.83
CA GLY A 592 3.82 -2.72 -11.95
C GLY A 592 3.49 -2.18 -13.34
N VAL A 593 4.42 -2.07 -14.30
CA VAL A 593 4.25 -1.58 -15.68
C VAL A 593 4.19 -2.74 -16.67
N LEU A 594 3.32 -2.65 -17.69
CA LEU A 594 3.23 -3.64 -18.77
C LEU A 594 4.27 -3.34 -19.87
N PHE A 595 5.05 -4.34 -20.23
CA PHE A 595 5.93 -4.37 -21.39
C PHE A 595 5.37 -5.35 -22.42
N THR A 596 5.62 -5.07 -23.70
CA THR A 596 5.13 -5.88 -24.82
C THR A 596 6.30 -6.27 -25.73
N SER A 597 6.20 -7.41 -26.39
CA SER A 597 7.17 -7.90 -27.37
C SER A 597 7.29 -7.01 -28.62
N GLU A 598 6.36 -6.07 -28.82
CA GLU A 598 6.40 -5.07 -29.90
C GLU A 598 6.98 -3.73 -29.46
N GLY A 599 7.36 -3.58 -28.17
CA GLY A 599 7.81 -2.31 -27.59
C GLY A 599 6.71 -1.24 -27.46
N ARG A 600 5.47 -1.52 -27.86
CA ARG A 600 4.36 -0.55 -27.81
C ARG A 600 3.84 -0.35 -26.39
N ARG A 601 3.51 0.91 -26.08
CA ARG A 601 3.04 1.35 -24.75
C ARG A 601 1.53 1.58 -24.64
N ASP A 602 0.78 1.51 -25.74
CA ASP A 602 -0.66 1.81 -25.78
C ASP A 602 -1.48 0.99 -24.79
N ARG A 603 -1.17 -0.32 -24.69
CA ARG A 603 -1.87 -1.25 -23.81
C ARG A 603 -1.63 -0.93 -22.32
N GLU A 604 -0.43 -0.46 -21.96
CA GLU A 604 -0.15 0.01 -20.60
C GLU A 604 -0.96 1.26 -20.27
N ILE A 605 -1.04 2.22 -21.19
CA ILE A 605 -1.82 3.45 -21.01
C ILE A 605 -3.31 3.11 -20.83
N ASP A 606 -3.86 2.20 -21.63
CA ASP A 606 -5.24 1.72 -21.46
C ASP A 606 -5.46 1.07 -20.10
N ARG A 607 -4.51 0.24 -19.65
CA ARG A 607 -4.57 -0.42 -18.35
C ARG A 607 -4.56 0.59 -17.19
N ARG A 608 -3.78 1.67 -17.30
CA ARG A 608 -3.74 2.76 -16.31
C ARG A 608 -5.04 3.56 -16.27
N ILE A 609 -5.55 3.94 -17.44
CA ILE A 609 -6.84 4.61 -17.58
C ILE A 609 -7.97 3.73 -17.01
N GLY A 610 -7.96 2.43 -17.31
CA GLY A 610 -8.92 1.46 -16.80
C GLY A 610 -8.84 1.31 -15.27
N SER A 611 -7.62 1.25 -14.72
CA SER A 611 -7.38 1.18 -13.27
C SER A 611 -7.86 2.44 -12.54
N ALA A 612 -7.52 3.62 -13.05
CA ALA A 612 -7.98 4.91 -12.52
C ALA A 612 -9.52 5.02 -12.59
N SER A 613 -10.10 4.59 -13.71
CA SER A 613 -11.55 4.55 -13.92
C SER A 613 -12.27 3.60 -12.95
N ALA A 614 -11.68 2.45 -12.62
CA ALA A 614 -12.25 1.52 -11.64
C ALA A 614 -12.29 2.13 -10.22
N VAL A 615 -11.22 2.82 -9.82
CA VAL A 615 -11.17 3.52 -8.53
C VAL A 615 -12.20 4.65 -8.48
N MET A 616 -12.29 5.42 -9.55
CA MET A 616 -13.28 6.48 -9.68
C MET A 616 -14.71 5.93 -9.61
N ARG A 617 -15.04 4.83 -10.30
CA ARG A 617 -16.37 4.18 -10.19
C ARG A 617 -16.70 3.78 -8.75
N THR A 618 -15.72 3.23 -8.05
CA THR A 618 -15.88 2.81 -6.65
C THR A 618 -16.14 4.01 -5.72
N LEU A 619 -15.45 5.13 -5.94
CA LEU A 619 -15.56 6.33 -5.14
C LEU A 619 -16.68 7.29 -5.57
N SER A 620 -17.26 7.07 -6.75
CA SER A 620 -18.18 8.03 -7.40
C SER A 620 -19.40 8.32 -6.52
N ARG A 621 -20.12 7.27 -6.09
CA ARG A 621 -21.35 7.41 -5.28
C ARG A 621 -21.09 7.83 -3.84
N SER A 622 -19.95 7.42 -3.28
CA SER A 622 -19.61 7.65 -1.87
C SER A 622 -18.95 9.00 -1.62
N VAL A 623 -18.27 9.56 -2.62
CA VAL A 623 -17.43 10.76 -2.44
C VAL A 623 -17.56 11.73 -3.63
N VAL A 624 -17.25 11.31 -4.86
CA VAL A 624 -16.99 12.27 -5.95
C VAL A 624 -18.24 13.07 -6.34
N VAL A 625 -19.42 12.43 -6.32
CA VAL A 625 -20.70 13.04 -6.72
C VAL A 625 -21.50 13.56 -5.51
N LYS A 626 -20.97 13.41 -4.29
CA LYS A 626 -21.65 13.94 -3.10
C LYS A 626 -21.52 15.45 -3.07
N ARG A 627 -22.67 16.15 -3.19
CA ARG A 627 -22.74 17.61 -3.21
C ARG A 627 -22.35 18.21 -1.86
N GLU A 628 -22.58 17.45 -0.79
CA GLU A 628 -22.31 17.82 0.59
C GLU A 628 -20.81 17.78 0.93
N LEU A 629 -19.97 17.21 0.05
CA LEU A 629 -18.52 17.27 0.21
C LEU A 629 -17.94 18.49 -0.49
N SER A 630 -17.11 19.23 0.23
CA SER A 630 -16.39 20.37 -0.33
C SER A 630 -15.61 19.98 -1.60
N GLN A 631 -15.55 20.88 -2.57
CA GLN A 631 -14.77 20.65 -3.80
C GLN A 631 -13.30 20.37 -3.46
N LYS A 632 -12.74 21.07 -2.46
CA LYS A 632 -11.39 20.84 -1.93
C LYS A 632 -11.18 19.40 -1.48
N ALA A 633 -12.08 18.84 -0.66
CA ALA A 633 -11.98 17.45 -0.20
C ALA A 633 -12.05 16.42 -1.34
N ARG A 634 -12.85 16.70 -2.37
CA ARG A 634 -12.94 15.86 -3.58
C ARG A 634 -11.65 15.93 -4.43
N LEU A 635 -11.05 17.11 -4.54
CA LEU A 635 -9.76 17.31 -5.22
C LEU A 635 -8.58 16.69 -4.44
N LEU A 636 -8.65 16.58 -3.12
CA LEU A 636 -7.64 15.84 -2.35
C LEU A 636 -7.63 14.36 -2.73
N ILE A 637 -8.79 13.74 -2.95
CA ILE A 637 -8.87 12.35 -3.42
C ILE A 637 -8.36 12.22 -4.86
N TYR A 638 -8.64 13.21 -5.71
CA TYR A 638 -8.07 13.28 -7.07
C TYR A 638 -6.54 13.24 -7.02
N ARG A 639 -5.93 14.17 -6.28
CA ARG A 639 -4.47 14.33 -6.19
C ARG A 639 -3.78 13.16 -5.49
N SER A 640 -4.40 12.57 -4.46
CA SER A 640 -3.78 11.52 -3.64
C SER A 640 -4.00 10.09 -4.13
N ILE A 641 -5.03 9.85 -4.95
CA ILE A 641 -5.39 8.49 -5.40
C ILE A 641 -5.46 8.42 -6.93
N TYR A 642 -6.23 9.30 -7.56
CA TYR A 642 -6.49 9.18 -8.99
C TYR A 642 -5.24 9.48 -9.82
N VAL A 643 -4.59 10.62 -9.55
CA VAL A 643 -3.38 11.05 -10.27
C VAL A 643 -2.26 9.99 -10.15
N PRO A 644 -1.84 9.53 -8.96
CA PRO A 644 -0.77 8.53 -8.86
C PRO A 644 -1.07 7.19 -9.55
N ILE A 645 -2.34 6.76 -9.59
CA ILE A 645 -2.72 5.53 -10.29
C ILE A 645 -2.63 5.71 -11.81
N LEU A 646 -3.07 6.87 -12.30
CA LEU A 646 -3.07 7.19 -13.72
C LEU A 646 -1.64 7.41 -14.24
N THR A 647 -0.78 8.08 -13.47
CA THR A 647 0.53 8.51 -13.94
C THR A 647 1.69 7.61 -13.54
N TYR A 648 1.49 6.53 -12.79
CA TYR A 648 2.61 5.62 -12.48
C TYR A 648 3.24 5.05 -13.77
N GLY A 649 4.53 5.32 -13.98
CA GLY A 649 5.29 4.90 -15.16
C GLY A 649 5.17 5.85 -16.37
N HIS A 650 4.59 7.05 -16.20
CA HIS A 650 4.49 8.06 -17.26
C HIS A 650 5.85 8.55 -17.78
N GLU A 651 6.88 8.39 -16.96
CA GLU A 651 8.27 8.66 -17.29
C GLU A 651 8.75 7.89 -18.54
N LEU A 652 8.12 6.76 -18.83
CA LEU A 652 8.46 5.84 -19.94
C LEU A 652 7.59 6.05 -21.18
N TRP A 653 6.64 7.00 -21.15
CA TRP A 653 5.64 7.13 -22.21
C TRP A 653 6.14 8.01 -23.34
N VAL A 654 6.03 7.50 -24.56
CA VAL A 654 6.15 8.33 -25.76
C VAL A 654 4.86 9.14 -25.93
N MET A 655 4.97 10.45 -25.75
CA MET A 655 3.84 11.38 -25.73
C MET A 655 3.37 11.76 -27.14
N THR A 656 2.66 10.85 -27.79
CA THR A 656 1.95 11.15 -29.05
C THR A 656 0.71 12.00 -28.80
N GLU A 657 0.22 12.70 -29.84
CA GLU A 657 -1.01 13.50 -29.73
C GLU A 657 -2.25 12.66 -29.35
N ARG A 658 -2.28 11.42 -29.83
CA ARG A 658 -3.29 10.42 -29.43
C ARG A 658 -3.21 10.10 -27.94
N THR A 659 -2.01 9.89 -27.41
CA THR A 659 -1.78 9.61 -25.99
C THR A 659 -2.16 10.81 -25.12
N ARG A 660 -1.73 12.02 -25.49
CA ARG A 660 -2.10 13.29 -24.84
C ARG A 660 -3.62 13.44 -24.74
N SER A 661 -4.30 13.24 -25.86
CA SER A 661 -5.76 13.31 -25.93
C SER A 661 -6.46 12.30 -25.01
N ARG A 662 -5.96 11.06 -24.93
CA ARG A 662 -6.52 10.00 -24.06
C ARG A 662 -6.33 10.32 -22.57
N ILE A 663 -5.15 10.78 -22.18
CA ILE A 663 -4.85 11.17 -20.79
C ILE A 663 -5.71 12.36 -20.38
N GLN A 664 -5.82 13.37 -21.25
CA GLN A 664 -6.68 14.53 -21.02
C GLN A 664 -8.15 14.12 -20.88
N ALA A 665 -8.65 13.22 -21.75
CA ALA A 665 -10.00 12.70 -21.63
C ALA A 665 -10.23 11.98 -20.28
N ALA A 666 -9.26 11.16 -19.84
CA ALA A 666 -9.32 10.47 -18.56
C ALA A 666 -9.34 11.46 -17.38
N GLU A 667 -8.46 12.46 -17.35
CA GLU A 667 -8.45 13.53 -16.36
C GLU A 667 -9.79 14.27 -16.31
N MET A 668 -10.27 14.74 -17.47
CA MET A 668 -11.49 15.53 -17.56
C MET A 668 -12.73 14.73 -17.17
N SER A 669 -12.72 13.40 -17.37
CA SER A 669 -13.80 12.53 -16.89
C SER A 669 -13.96 12.57 -15.36
N PHE A 670 -12.86 12.79 -14.63
CA PHE A 670 -12.88 12.93 -13.18
C PHE A 670 -13.26 14.35 -12.78
N LEU A 671 -12.57 15.36 -13.33
CA LEU A 671 -12.76 16.77 -12.96
C LEU A 671 -14.19 17.26 -13.23
N ARG A 672 -14.81 16.83 -14.34
CA ARG A 672 -16.23 17.14 -14.64
C ARG A 672 -17.17 16.65 -13.53
N ARG A 673 -16.97 15.43 -13.03
CA ARG A 673 -17.80 14.88 -11.94
C ARG A 673 -17.58 15.61 -10.62
N VAL A 674 -16.35 16.06 -10.35
CA VAL A 674 -16.06 16.93 -9.18
C VAL A 674 -16.76 18.28 -9.32
N ALA A 675 -16.76 18.87 -10.52
CA ALA A 675 -17.49 20.11 -10.79
C ALA A 675 -19.02 19.91 -10.81
N GLY A 676 -19.52 18.67 -10.81
CA GLY A 676 -20.95 18.37 -10.94
C GLY A 676 -21.48 18.56 -12.36
N LEU A 677 -20.59 18.64 -13.35
CA LEU A 677 -20.90 18.89 -14.75
C LEU A 677 -21.03 17.59 -15.54
N SER A 678 -21.98 17.57 -16.45
CA SER A 678 -22.19 16.53 -17.46
C SER A 678 -21.49 16.88 -18.78
N LEU A 679 -21.48 15.95 -19.73
CA LEU A 679 -21.05 16.25 -21.10
C LEU A 679 -22.07 17.11 -21.85
N ILE A 680 -23.34 17.11 -21.42
CA ILE A 680 -24.44 17.87 -22.02
C ILE A 680 -24.24 19.37 -21.77
N ASP A 681 -23.59 19.73 -20.65
CA ASP A 681 -23.39 21.12 -20.24
C ASP A 681 -22.40 21.88 -21.15
N ARG A 682 -21.68 21.18 -22.05
CA ARG A 682 -20.77 21.74 -23.07
C ARG A 682 -19.72 22.76 -22.57
N VAL A 683 -19.41 22.76 -21.27
CA VAL A 683 -18.37 23.62 -20.69
C VAL A 683 -16.98 23.20 -21.18
N ARG A 684 -16.16 24.18 -21.62
CA ARG A 684 -14.78 23.94 -22.08
C ARG A 684 -13.91 23.44 -20.93
N SER A 685 -12.96 22.54 -21.25
CA SER A 685 -12.06 21.94 -20.25
C SER A 685 -11.19 22.96 -19.52
N LEU A 686 -10.83 24.06 -20.18
CA LEU A 686 -10.05 25.16 -19.59
C LEU A 686 -10.78 25.78 -18.38
N TYR A 687 -12.03 26.21 -18.56
CA TYR A 687 -12.84 26.80 -17.49
C TYR A 687 -13.09 25.86 -16.32
N ILE A 688 -13.20 24.55 -16.57
CA ILE A 688 -13.35 23.55 -15.50
C ILE A 688 -12.07 23.48 -14.66
N ARG A 689 -10.90 23.53 -15.29
CA ARG A 689 -9.61 23.50 -14.60
C ARG A 689 -9.37 24.78 -13.80
N GLU A 690 -9.63 25.94 -14.40
CA GLU A 690 -9.55 27.25 -13.74
C GLU A 690 -10.50 27.33 -12.54
N GLY A 691 -11.78 26.96 -12.72
CA GLY A 691 -12.77 26.96 -11.64
C GLY A 691 -12.46 25.98 -10.50
N LEU A 692 -11.64 24.96 -10.75
CA LEU A 692 -11.18 24.00 -9.73
C LEU A 692 -9.76 24.30 -9.20
N GLY A 693 -9.03 25.27 -9.77
CA GLY A 693 -7.63 25.54 -9.45
C GLY A 693 -6.71 24.33 -9.68
N VAL A 694 -6.89 23.63 -10.80
CA VAL A 694 -6.11 22.42 -11.16
C VAL A 694 -5.28 22.68 -12.41
N GLU A 695 -3.95 22.55 -12.28
CA GLU A 695 -3.03 22.57 -13.42
C GLU A 695 -3.24 21.35 -14.33
N PRO A 696 -3.13 21.48 -15.67
CA PRO A 696 -3.20 20.35 -16.58
C PRO A 696 -2.23 19.23 -16.22
N LEU A 697 -2.74 17.99 -16.11
CA LEU A 697 -1.92 16.83 -15.80
C LEU A 697 -0.78 16.59 -16.81
N LEU A 698 -0.99 16.96 -18.07
CA LEU A 698 0.03 16.83 -19.13
C LEU A 698 1.29 17.66 -18.82
N LEU A 699 1.14 18.88 -18.30
CA LEU A 699 2.30 19.70 -17.92
C LEU A 699 3.12 19.06 -16.82
N TRP A 700 2.46 18.40 -15.86
CA TRP A 700 3.14 17.67 -14.79
C TRP A 700 3.89 16.44 -15.31
N ILE A 701 3.31 15.73 -16.28
CA ILE A 701 3.95 14.59 -16.97
C ILE A 701 5.21 15.08 -17.71
N GLU A 702 5.07 16.14 -18.51
CA GLU A 702 6.18 16.71 -19.30
C GLU A 702 7.32 17.20 -18.41
N ARG A 703 7.03 17.93 -17.32
CA ARG A 703 8.06 18.34 -16.33
C ARG A 703 8.78 17.17 -15.69
N SER A 704 8.11 16.04 -15.51
CA SER A 704 8.70 14.85 -14.88
C SER A 704 9.55 14.06 -15.85
N GLN A 705 9.14 13.97 -17.12
CA GLN A 705 9.96 13.39 -18.20
C GLN A 705 11.23 14.21 -18.43
N LEU A 706 11.12 15.54 -18.52
CA LEU A 706 12.27 16.42 -18.71
C LEU A 706 13.32 16.30 -17.59
N ARG A 707 12.88 16.15 -16.33
CA ARG A 707 13.79 15.94 -15.20
C ARG A 707 14.66 14.70 -15.36
N LEU A 708 14.12 13.62 -15.93
CA LEU A 708 14.88 12.40 -16.18
C LEU A 708 15.84 12.56 -17.35
N VAL A 709 15.44 13.26 -18.41
CA VAL A 709 16.33 13.56 -19.55
C VAL A 709 17.54 14.38 -19.08
N TRP A 710 17.32 15.45 -18.31
CA TRP A 710 18.40 16.26 -17.72
C TRP A 710 19.28 15.46 -16.75
N ALA A 711 18.69 14.59 -15.92
CA ALA A 711 19.45 13.73 -15.03
C ALA A 711 20.26 12.65 -15.78
N SER A 712 19.85 12.27 -16.99
CA SER A 712 20.52 11.26 -17.83
C SER A 712 21.64 11.83 -18.71
N GLY A 713 21.88 13.14 -18.68
CA GLY A 713 22.97 13.78 -19.44
C GLY A 713 22.80 13.72 -20.96
N GLN A 714 21.60 13.45 -21.47
CA GLN A 714 21.32 13.50 -22.91
C GLN A 714 21.27 14.97 -23.37
N ASP A 715 22.00 15.27 -24.44
CA ASP A 715 22.05 16.59 -25.04
C ASP A 715 20.67 16.93 -25.65
N ALA A 716 20.08 18.04 -25.18
CA ALA A 716 18.73 18.47 -25.59
C ALA A 716 18.65 18.83 -27.09
N SER A 717 19.81 18.97 -27.74
CA SER A 717 20.00 19.28 -29.17
C SER A 717 19.58 18.15 -30.12
N GLN A 718 19.44 16.91 -29.64
CA GLN A 718 19.07 15.74 -30.48
C GLN A 718 17.55 15.47 -30.54
N MET A 719 16.70 16.36 -30.01
CA MET A 719 15.25 16.24 -30.17
C MET A 719 14.79 16.74 -31.55
N PRO A 720 13.86 16.04 -32.25
CA PRO A 720 13.22 16.61 -33.43
C PRO A 720 12.43 17.88 -33.04
N PRO A 721 12.31 18.88 -33.94
CA PRO A 721 11.63 20.12 -33.63
C PRO A 721 10.15 19.85 -33.35
N TRP A 722 9.75 20.03 -32.10
CA TRP A 722 8.35 19.96 -31.68
C TRP A 722 7.62 21.19 -32.20
N GLY A 723 6.74 20.98 -33.18
CA GLY A 723 5.94 22.04 -33.78
C GLY A 723 5.14 22.83 -32.74
N GLY A 724 5.43 24.13 -32.68
CA GLY A 724 4.54 25.23 -32.31
C GLY A 724 3.62 25.04 -31.11
N VAL A 725 4.12 25.31 -29.90
CA VAL A 725 3.29 25.78 -28.79
C VAL A 725 3.78 27.17 -28.40
N SER A 726 3.03 28.19 -28.82
CA SER A 726 3.21 29.58 -28.42
C SER A 726 2.89 29.74 -26.92
N GLY A 727 3.94 29.68 -26.10
CA GLY A 727 3.85 29.91 -24.66
C GLY A 727 5.20 30.00 -23.96
N MET A 728 6.30 30.23 -24.70
CA MET A 728 7.68 30.29 -24.20
C MET A 728 8.33 31.67 -24.36
N SER A 729 7.55 32.77 -24.27
CA SER A 729 8.08 34.14 -24.36
C SER A 729 8.26 34.83 -23.00
N CYS A 730 8.44 34.07 -21.92
CA CYS A 730 8.65 34.63 -20.58
C CYS A 730 9.79 33.93 -19.83
N TRP A 731 10.88 33.60 -20.54
CA TRP A 731 12.17 33.21 -19.97
C TRP A 731 13.28 33.55 -20.98
N GLN A 732 13.37 34.84 -21.35
CA GLN A 732 14.56 35.43 -21.98
C GLN A 732 14.96 36.64 -21.15
N GLU A 733 15.44 36.40 -19.94
CA GLU A 733 16.36 37.31 -19.26
C GLU A 733 17.56 36.45 -18.81
N GLY A 734 18.76 36.93 -19.16
CA GLY A 734 20.03 36.21 -19.06
C GLY A 734 20.47 35.90 -17.62
N PRO A 735 21.64 35.23 -17.47
CA PRO A 735 22.03 34.55 -16.26
C PRO A 735 22.50 35.53 -15.18
N GLY A 736 21.58 35.94 -14.31
CA GLY A 736 21.86 36.62 -13.04
C GLY A 736 21.27 35.82 -11.89
N SER A 737 22.13 35.33 -11.00
CA SER A 737 21.80 34.82 -9.66
C SER A 737 20.70 33.74 -9.53
N THR A 738 20.79 32.64 -10.27
CA THR A 738 19.99 31.41 -10.04
C THR A 738 20.49 30.53 -8.89
N GLN A 739 21.30 31.05 -7.97
CA GLN A 739 21.64 30.35 -6.73
C GLN A 739 20.60 30.60 -5.63
N ASP A 740 19.86 31.72 -5.69
CA ASP A 740 18.81 32.09 -4.72
C ASP A 740 17.41 31.52 -5.04
N THR A 741 17.17 31.12 -6.30
CA THR A 741 15.89 30.49 -6.70
C THR A 741 15.85 28.99 -6.38
N LEU A 742 17.01 28.33 -6.25
CA LEU A 742 17.12 26.92 -5.89
C LEU A 742 16.92 26.68 -4.37
N GLU A 743 17.25 27.64 -3.51
CA GLU A 743 16.97 27.55 -2.06
C GLU A 743 15.47 27.77 -1.72
N ARG A 744 14.72 28.52 -2.55
CA ARG A 744 13.26 28.65 -2.37
C ARG A 744 12.45 27.45 -2.88
N LEU A 745 13.02 26.59 -3.73
CA LEU A 745 12.39 25.37 -4.24
C LEU A 745 12.60 24.13 -3.35
N HIS A 746 13.54 24.17 -2.40
CA HIS A 746 13.72 23.12 -1.38
C HIS A 746 12.64 23.15 -0.27
N LEU A 747 11.80 24.19 -0.19
CA LEU A 747 10.81 24.37 0.89
C LEU A 747 9.37 23.95 0.54
N GLN A 748 9.11 23.39 -0.65
CA GLN A 748 7.80 22.81 -1.01
C GLN A 748 7.81 21.29 -1.25
N SER A 749 8.95 20.63 -1.01
CA SER A 749 8.99 19.20 -0.72
C SER A 749 8.98 19.01 0.79
N CYS A 750 8.10 18.15 1.32
CA CYS A 750 8.10 17.81 2.75
C CYS A 750 9.47 17.21 3.17
N PRO A 751 9.88 17.37 4.44
CA PRO A 751 11.22 17.81 4.80
C PRO A 751 12.25 16.68 4.98
N GLY A 752 13.47 16.94 4.48
CA GLY A 752 14.72 16.39 4.97
C GLY A 752 15.72 17.55 5.09
N THR A 753 16.34 17.71 6.25
CA THR A 753 17.23 18.82 6.63
C THR A 753 18.53 18.91 5.81
N PRO A 754 19.12 20.12 5.62
CA PRO A 754 20.17 20.38 4.64
C PRO A 754 21.59 20.42 5.24
N TRP A 755 22.60 20.19 4.42
CA TRP A 755 24.00 20.58 4.68
C TRP A 755 24.63 21.18 3.42
N GLY A 756 25.45 22.21 3.64
CA GLY A 756 25.78 23.28 2.70
C GLY A 756 27.04 23.11 1.85
N SER A 757 26.99 23.84 0.73
CA SER A 757 27.92 24.84 0.20
C SER A 757 29.37 24.51 -0.21
N ALA A 758 29.64 24.88 -1.47
CA ALA A 758 30.86 25.45 -2.11
C ALA A 758 31.14 24.72 -3.44
N GLY A 759 31.24 25.30 -4.63
CA GLY A 759 31.47 26.67 -5.08
C GLY A 759 32.61 26.63 -6.11
N GLY A 760 32.40 27.09 -7.36
CA GLY A 760 33.52 27.30 -8.29
C GLY A 760 33.25 27.23 -9.79
N ALA A 761 32.84 28.37 -10.36
CA ALA A 761 33.35 29.02 -11.58
C ALA A 761 33.35 28.32 -12.96
N GLY A 762 32.83 29.05 -13.97
CA GLY A 762 33.63 29.39 -15.15
C GLY A 762 33.04 29.14 -16.55
N GLY A 763 32.22 30.09 -17.03
CA GLY A 763 32.46 30.84 -18.28
C GLY A 763 32.41 30.16 -19.66
N GLY A 764 31.56 30.72 -20.54
CA GLY A 764 32.01 31.14 -21.88
C GLY A 764 31.38 30.47 -23.12
N GLY A 765 30.30 31.06 -23.64
CA GLY A 765 30.37 31.84 -24.89
C GLY A 765 30.14 31.18 -26.27
N TRP A 766 29.08 31.66 -26.95
CA TRP A 766 28.92 32.02 -28.38
C TRP A 766 29.20 30.93 -29.45
N GLY A 767 28.38 30.66 -30.47
CA GLY A 767 27.25 31.35 -31.11
C GLY A 767 27.38 31.10 -32.62
N GLU A 768 26.31 30.72 -33.33
CA GLU A 768 26.27 30.72 -34.80
C GLU A 768 24.88 31.09 -35.33
N ASP A 769 24.91 31.96 -36.34
CA ASP A 769 23.79 32.55 -37.07
C ASP A 769 23.26 31.62 -38.18
N GLY A 770 21.94 31.72 -38.36
CA GLY A 770 21.20 31.81 -39.62
C GLY A 770 21.60 31.00 -40.86
N LEU A 771 20.63 30.30 -41.46
CA LEU A 771 19.92 30.79 -42.66
C LEU A 771 18.97 29.72 -43.25
N GLU A 772 17.72 30.17 -43.42
CA GLU A 772 16.85 30.05 -44.58
C GLU A 772 16.39 28.69 -45.17
N LEU A 773 15.06 28.60 -45.22
CA LEU A 773 14.20 27.72 -46.03
C LEU A 773 14.33 28.07 -47.54
N PRO A 774 13.79 27.23 -48.46
CA PRO A 774 12.42 27.51 -48.88
C PRO A 774 11.52 26.31 -49.23
N SER A 775 10.22 26.66 -49.14
CA SER A 775 8.96 26.09 -49.65
C SER A 775 8.97 25.11 -50.82
N TRP A 776 7.99 24.20 -50.85
CA TRP A 776 7.13 23.94 -52.04
C TRP A 776 5.74 23.43 -51.64
N ASP A 777 4.78 23.78 -52.50
CA ASP A 777 3.33 23.90 -52.34
C ASP A 777 2.46 22.64 -52.46
N ALA A 778 1.22 22.82 -51.98
CA ALA A 778 -0.08 22.42 -52.59
C ALA A 778 -0.56 20.95 -52.58
N ALA A 779 -1.62 20.71 -51.80
CA ALA A 779 -3.02 20.59 -52.27
C ALA A 779 -3.84 19.42 -51.65
N PRO A 780 -5.18 19.56 -51.54
CA PRO A 780 -6.01 18.88 -50.54
C PRO A 780 -7.00 17.87 -51.15
N ALA A 781 -7.48 16.87 -50.39
CA ALA A 781 -8.78 16.25 -50.69
C ALA A 781 -9.40 15.44 -49.53
N THR A 782 -10.64 15.83 -49.21
CA THR A 782 -11.85 15.00 -48.96
C THR A 782 -11.99 14.06 -47.76
N ARG A 783 -12.90 14.49 -46.88
CA ARG A 783 -13.73 13.70 -45.96
C ARG A 783 -14.61 12.69 -46.70
N THR A 784 -14.80 11.51 -46.11
CA THR A 784 -16.03 10.74 -46.29
C THR A 784 -16.43 10.08 -44.97
N ARG A 785 -17.69 10.34 -44.57
CA ARG A 785 -18.41 9.77 -43.42
C ARG A 785 -19.08 8.49 -43.89
N ILE A 786 -18.99 7.40 -43.12
CA ILE A 786 -19.94 6.28 -43.24
C ILE A 786 -20.45 5.90 -41.85
N SER A 787 -21.78 5.89 -41.74
CA SER A 787 -22.61 5.49 -40.61
C SER A 787 -23.11 4.06 -40.75
N GLY A 788 -23.26 3.36 -39.62
CA GLY A 788 -24.04 2.12 -39.49
C GLY A 788 -23.71 1.49 -38.13
N GLY A 789 -24.62 0.92 -37.35
CA GLY A 789 -26.03 0.58 -37.49
C GLY A 789 -26.29 -0.48 -36.40
N ARG A 790 -27.37 -0.32 -35.62
CA ARG A 790 -27.75 -1.22 -34.52
C ARG A 790 -28.16 -2.61 -35.04
N ARG A 791 -27.77 -3.66 -34.31
CA ARG A 791 -28.66 -4.71 -33.80
C ARG A 791 -28.20 -5.11 -32.41
#